data_AF-A0A1F3CG15-F1
#
_entry.id   AF-A0A1F3CG15-F1
#
_cell.length_a   1.000
_cell.length_b   1.000
_cell.length_c   1.000
_cell.angle_alpha   90.00
_cell.angle_beta   90.00
_cell.angle_gamma   90.00
#
_symmetry.space_group_name_H-M   'P 1'
#
loop_
_entity.id
_entity.type
_entity.pdbx_description
1 polymer ?
#
loop_
_entity_poly.entity_id
_entity_poly.type
_entity_poly.pdbx_seq_one_letter_code
_entity_poly.pdbx_strand_id
1 'polypeptide(L)'
;MIDEITIQRIIDTSRIDEVVSEFVTLKKRGSNFIGLCPFHNEKTPSFSVSHVKGIYKCFGCGKAGNAVNFLMEHEHIQYPDALRWLAKKYHIEIQEKELTAEDIAKHDERESLFIATNFAHNFFVNSLNNTDEGKAIGLSYFHERGFRDDIIKKFELGYSSEKSTTFYQTAIKNAFKEEILLKAGLINKGNYDNFSGRVIFPIHNLSGRVVGFTGRVLKDDKAKAKYFNSPESEIFHKGKILFGLYLAKKAISDNDKCYLVEGNADVISLHQSGIENCVASSGTALTIDQILLIKRFTKNIILIYDSDPAGIKATLRGIDMLLEEGMRLKVVLLPKGEDPDSFARAHSSSELIEFLEKEEKDFFAFKINVLLKDAGKDPVKRSDVLNDIVISLAFIQDNILRSLYIKDCCKMLNVEEQLLHSEVAKRIINKRYDSTSNIRANELINIQPQTPQLPSIIDDYYAEEQEYEILRILFLYGNKTLYKEIKDETEIEHKVVDFVINELVNDVQELKNLCYHKVFKIFCEQLKNYKEIDTKEFIYNSDEVIQKLSADILNTPYYRAKIQGQSDWLSKYYKRIGIYVKTEDIQLQVSVSEVIIRYKIKILELYIKELQNKIMLAQNVNAEQEINNLLNDYSKTTKTLKELYKFYGQVVRK
;
A
#
# COMPACT_ATOMS: atom_id res chain seq x y z
N MET A 1 9.43 -1.36 -26.79
CA MET A 1 10.67 -1.38 -25.99
C MET A 1 10.25 -1.33 -24.53
N ILE A 2 11.02 -1.87 -23.57
CA ILE A 2 10.68 -1.67 -22.14
C ILE A 2 10.85 -0.17 -21.87
N ASP A 3 9.85 0.50 -21.32
CA ASP A 3 9.92 1.93 -21.05
C ASP A 3 11.02 2.25 -20.03
N GLU A 4 11.69 3.39 -20.16
CA GLU A 4 12.87 3.69 -19.34
C GLU A 4 12.54 3.85 -17.85
N ILE A 5 11.32 4.25 -17.49
CA ILE A 5 10.90 4.31 -16.10
C ILE A 5 10.84 2.89 -15.53
N THR A 6 10.31 1.93 -16.28
CA THR A 6 10.33 0.51 -15.93
C THR A 6 11.74 -0.04 -15.94
N ILE A 7 12.61 0.32 -16.89
CA ILE A 7 14.02 -0.08 -16.88
C ILE A 7 14.73 0.43 -15.63
N GLN A 8 14.58 1.72 -15.32
CA GLN A 8 15.18 2.35 -14.15
C GLN A 8 14.62 1.74 -12.87
N ARG A 9 13.31 1.50 -12.81
CA ARG A 9 12.65 0.78 -11.70
C ARG A 9 13.18 -0.63 -11.55
N ILE A 10 13.39 -1.37 -12.64
CA ILE A 10 13.99 -2.71 -12.63
C ILE A 10 15.42 -2.62 -12.09
N ILE A 11 16.25 -1.73 -12.62
CA ILE A 11 17.64 -1.56 -12.20
C ILE A 11 17.72 -1.14 -10.73
N ASP A 12 16.91 -0.16 -10.33
CA ASP A 12 16.88 0.35 -8.95
C ASP A 12 16.35 -0.71 -7.98
N THR A 13 15.36 -1.51 -8.36
CA THR A 13 14.84 -2.57 -7.48
C THR A 13 15.79 -3.77 -7.43
N SER A 14 16.56 -4.00 -8.50
CA SER A 14 17.41 -5.17 -8.65
C SER A 14 18.57 -5.16 -7.67
N ARG A 15 18.55 -6.13 -6.76
CA ARG A 15 19.65 -6.39 -5.84
C ARG A 15 20.61 -7.41 -6.43
N ILE A 16 21.79 -6.95 -6.81
CA ILE A 16 22.78 -7.78 -7.50
C ILE A 16 23.20 -9.02 -6.70
N ASP A 17 23.28 -8.93 -5.37
CA ASP A 17 23.58 -10.05 -4.49
C ASP A 17 22.48 -11.12 -4.54
N GLU A 18 21.21 -10.72 -4.54
CA GLU A 18 20.07 -11.65 -4.68
C GLU A 18 20.00 -12.26 -6.08
N VAL A 19 20.30 -11.48 -7.11
CA VAL A 19 20.32 -11.97 -8.51
C VAL A 19 21.43 -13.01 -8.68
N VAL A 20 22.65 -12.69 -8.27
CA VAL A 20 23.79 -13.62 -8.39
C VAL A 20 23.61 -14.85 -7.51
N SER A 21 23.02 -14.70 -6.31
CA SER A 21 22.86 -15.82 -5.36
C SER A 21 21.93 -16.94 -5.86
N GLU A 22 21.12 -16.70 -6.90
CA GLU A 22 20.35 -17.77 -7.57
C GLU A 22 21.24 -18.75 -8.33
N PHE A 23 22.40 -18.28 -8.79
CA PHE A 23 23.29 -19.03 -9.68
C PHE A 23 24.57 -19.47 -8.97
N VAL A 24 25.05 -18.68 -8.01
CA VAL A 24 26.34 -18.87 -7.35
C VAL A 24 26.17 -18.80 -5.85
N THR A 25 26.74 -19.77 -5.14
CA THR A 25 26.82 -19.71 -3.68
C THR A 25 27.77 -18.60 -3.25
N LEU A 26 27.22 -17.55 -2.65
CA LEU A 26 27.97 -16.42 -2.11
C LEU A 26 28.10 -16.52 -0.59
N LYS A 27 29.29 -16.18 -0.07
CA LYS A 27 29.55 -16.02 1.37
C LYS A 27 29.84 -14.56 1.67
N LYS A 28 29.18 -14.01 2.71
CA LYS A 28 29.42 -12.64 3.14
C LYS A 28 30.85 -12.50 3.69
N ARG A 29 31.59 -11.47 3.25
CA ARG A 29 32.91 -11.10 3.75
C ARG A 29 33.02 -9.58 3.83
N GLY A 30 32.86 -9.02 5.02
CA GLY A 30 32.67 -7.58 5.22
C GLY A 30 31.34 -7.13 4.62
N SER A 31 31.35 -6.01 3.88
CA SER A 31 30.18 -5.49 3.16
C SER A 31 29.98 -6.06 1.75
N ASN A 32 30.89 -6.91 1.30
CA ASN A 32 30.79 -7.61 0.03
C ASN A 32 30.44 -9.08 0.25
N PHE A 33 30.04 -9.72 -0.83
CA PHE A 33 29.85 -11.15 -0.93
C PHE A 33 30.93 -11.75 -1.83
N ILE A 34 31.45 -12.91 -1.48
CA ILE A 34 32.50 -13.59 -2.24
C ILE A 34 32.06 -15.02 -2.58
N GLY A 35 32.31 -15.44 -3.81
CA GLY A 35 32.07 -16.81 -4.29
C GLY A 35 33.09 -17.22 -5.35
N LEU A 36 32.91 -18.43 -5.88
CA LEU A 36 33.62 -18.87 -7.08
C LEU A 36 33.02 -18.17 -8.29
N CYS A 37 33.86 -17.77 -9.24
CA CYS A 37 33.39 -17.12 -10.45
C CYS A 37 32.61 -18.10 -11.34
N PRO A 38 31.41 -17.75 -11.80
CA PRO A 38 30.66 -18.60 -12.72
C PRO A 38 31.19 -18.52 -14.17
N PHE A 39 32.06 -17.55 -14.47
CA PHE A 39 32.52 -17.27 -15.83
C PHE A 39 33.85 -17.93 -16.20
N HIS A 40 34.57 -18.47 -15.22
CA HIS A 40 35.82 -19.20 -15.46
C HIS A 40 36.04 -20.20 -14.33
N ASN A 41 36.71 -21.31 -14.63
CA ASN A 41 36.89 -22.38 -13.67
C ASN A 41 38.05 -22.07 -12.71
N GLU A 42 37.74 -21.88 -11.43
CA GLU A 42 38.70 -21.59 -10.37
C GLU A 42 38.41 -22.41 -9.11
N LYS A 43 39.44 -22.65 -8.29
CA LYS A 43 39.30 -23.35 -6.99
C LYS A 43 39.27 -22.40 -5.80
N THR A 44 39.75 -21.17 -5.97
CA THR A 44 39.81 -20.14 -4.93
C THR A 44 38.81 -19.04 -5.26
N PRO A 45 37.93 -18.62 -4.32
CA PRO A 45 36.95 -17.58 -4.58
C PRO A 45 37.58 -16.24 -4.99
N SER A 46 37.38 -15.83 -6.25
CA SER A 46 37.81 -14.50 -6.73
C SER A 46 36.65 -13.61 -7.19
N PHE A 47 35.42 -14.12 -7.13
CA PHE A 47 34.22 -13.41 -7.53
C PHE A 47 33.67 -12.59 -6.37
N SER A 48 33.71 -11.27 -6.47
CA SER A 48 33.21 -10.33 -5.46
C SER A 48 31.95 -9.64 -5.95
N VAL A 49 30.89 -9.68 -5.16
CA VAL A 49 29.64 -8.95 -5.39
C VAL A 49 29.49 -7.89 -4.32
N SER A 50 29.37 -6.64 -4.74
CA SER A 50 29.17 -5.50 -3.87
C SER A 50 27.72 -5.06 -3.95
N HIS A 51 26.93 -5.45 -2.94
CA HIS A 51 25.53 -5.02 -2.81
C HIS A 51 25.40 -3.49 -2.82
N VAL A 52 26.25 -2.79 -2.04
CA VAL A 52 26.26 -1.31 -1.91
C VAL A 52 26.44 -0.59 -3.25
N LYS A 53 27.44 -1.03 -4.02
CA LYS A 53 27.76 -0.43 -5.33
C LYS A 53 26.86 -0.97 -6.46
N GLY A 54 26.04 -1.99 -6.21
CA GLY A 54 25.22 -2.62 -7.24
C GLY A 54 26.01 -3.32 -8.36
N ILE A 55 27.26 -3.74 -8.10
CA ILE A 55 28.16 -4.33 -9.12
C ILE A 55 28.84 -5.60 -8.65
N TYR A 56 29.20 -6.47 -9.60
CA TYR A 56 30.08 -7.61 -9.41
C TYR A 56 31.42 -7.35 -10.08
N LYS A 57 32.47 -8.00 -9.57
CA LYS A 57 33.79 -8.05 -10.19
C LYS A 57 34.48 -9.36 -9.83
N CYS A 58 34.96 -10.06 -10.85
CA CYS A 58 35.88 -11.18 -10.71
C CYS A 58 37.33 -10.68 -10.77
N PHE A 59 38.12 -10.97 -9.74
CA PHE A 59 39.53 -10.63 -9.72
C PHE A 59 40.42 -11.66 -10.44
N GLY A 60 39.89 -12.86 -10.74
CA GLY A 60 40.57 -13.87 -11.55
C GLY A 60 40.48 -13.58 -13.05
N CYS A 61 39.27 -13.52 -13.62
CA CYS A 61 39.06 -13.33 -15.06
C CYS A 61 38.78 -11.88 -15.49
N GLY A 62 38.68 -10.94 -14.56
CA GLY A 62 38.48 -9.52 -14.85
C GLY A 62 37.05 -9.10 -15.20
N LYS A 63 36.12 -10.05 -15.43
CA LYS A 63 34.71 -9.72 -15.71
C LYS A 63 34.08 -8.90 -14.59
N ALA A 64 33.33 -7.86 -14.96
CA ALA A 64 32.64 -6.97 -14.03
C ALA A 64 31.39 -6.39 -14.69
N GLY A 65 30.41 -6.00 -13.87
CA GLY A 65 29.17 -5.40 -14.37
C GLY A 65 28.09 -5.29 -13.30
N ASN A 66 26.89 -4.83 -13.67
CA ASN A 66 25.72 -4.80 -12.80
C ASN A 66 24.91 -6.12 -12.90
N ALA A 67 23.75 -6.18 -12.25
CA ALA A 67 22.86 -7.35 -12.28
C ALA A 67 22.41 -7.73 -13.70
N VAL A 68 22.16 -6.75 -14.57
CA VAL A 68 21.77 -6.97 -15.97
C VAL A 68 22.95 -7.57 -16.74
N ASN A 69 24.13 -6.98 -16.62
CA ASN A 69 25.34 -7.51 -17.27
C ASN A 69 25.68 -8.92 -16.78
N PHE A 70 25.45 -9.22 -15.50
CA PHE A 70 25.66 -10.56 -14.97
C PHE A 70 24.78 -11.59 -15.68
N LEU A 71 23.48 -11.31 -15.79
CA LEU A 71 22.53 -12.20 -16.48
C LEU A 71 22.84 -12.35 -17.96
N MET A 72 23.19 -11.24 -18.64
CA MET A 72 23.60 -11.30 -20.04
C MET A 72 24.82 -12.21 -20.25
N GLU A 73 25.81 -12.10 -19.37
CA GLU A 73 27.04 -12.88 -19.45
C GLU A 73 26.88 -14.34 -18.98
N HIS A 74 25.98 -14.60 -18.02
CA HIS A 74 25.78 -15.91 -17.41
C HIS A 74 24.78 -16.77 -18.20
N GLU A 75 23.62 -16.19 -18.51
CA GLU A 75 22.54 -16.87 -19.23
C GLU A 75 22.65 -16.70 -20.74
N HIS A 76 23.64 -15.94 -21.23
CA HIS A 76 23.84 -15.64 -22.65
C HIS A 76 22.61 -15.00 -23.32
N ILE A 77 21.85 -14.24 -22.54
CA ILE A 77 20.63 -13.55 -23.00
C ILE A 77 20.91 -12.09 -23.38
N GLN A 78 20.08 -11.54 -24.25
CA GLN A 78 20.20 -10.14 -24.67
C GLN A 78 19.68 -9.18 -23.60
N TYR A 79 20.10 -7.91 -23.65
CA TYR A 79 19.75 -6.89 -22.66
C TYR A 79 18.23 -6.79 -22.35
N PRO A 80 17.32 -6.80 -23.34
CA PRO A 80 15.88 -6.78 -23.05
C PRO A 80 15.39 -8.02 -22.28
N ASP A 81 15.94 -9.19 -22.57
CA ASP A 81 15.55 -10.44 -21.90
C ASP A 81 16.08 -10.51 -20.47
N ALA A 82 17.28 -9.97 -20.24
CA ALA A 82 17.82 -9.80 -18.88
C ALA A 82 16.94 -8.85 -18.04
N LEU A 83 16.44 -7.77 -18.63
CA LEU A 83 15.47 -6.88 -17.97
C LEU A 83 14.14 -7.59 -17.69
N ARG A 84 13.61 -8.38 -18.62
CA ARG A 84 12.38 -9.19 -18.40
C ARG A 84 12.55 -10.20 -17.28
N TRP A 85 13.71 -10.84 -17.20
CA TRP A 85 14.01 -11.79 -16.13
C TRP A 85 14.01 -11.09 -14.77
N LEU A 86 14.68 -9.95 -14.65
CA LEU A 86 14.72 -9.16 -13.42
C LEU A 86 13.33 -8.65 -13.05
N ALA A 87 12.57 -8.14 -14.01
CA ALA A 87 11.23 -7.67 -13.78
C ALA A 87 10.32 -8.77 -13.22
N LYS A 88 10.38 -9.97 -13.80
CA LYS A 88 9.65 -11.14 -13.29
C LYS A 88 10.08 -11.51 -11.86
N LYS A 89 11.38 -11.52 -11.57
CA LYS A 89 11.91 -11.82 -10.22
C LYS A 89 11.43 -10.83 -9.17
N TYR A 90 11.37 -9.55 -9.51
CA TYR A 90 10.94 -8.49 -8.61
C TYR A 90 9.45 -8.14 -8.71
N HIS A 91 8.67 -8.96 -9.42
CA HIS A 91 7.22 -8.75 -9.66
C HIS A 91 6.90 -7.36 -10.25
N ILE A 92 7.77 -6.85 -11.11
CA ILE A 92 7.59 -5.61 -11.86
C ILE A 92 6.90 -5.95 -13.18
N GLU A 93 5.71 -5.40 -13.38
CA GLU A 93 4.98 -5.56 -14.64
C GLU A 93 5.66 -4.75 -15.75
N ILE A 94 5.96 -5.41 -16.88
CA ILE A 94 6.50 -4.77 -18.09
C ILE A 94 5.34 -4.55 -19.04
N GLN A 95 5.01 -3.28 -19.31
CA GLN A 95 4.12 -2.92 -20.40
C GLN A 95 4.99 -2.63 -21.64
N GLU A 96 4.93 -3.52 -22.64
CA GLU A 96 5.61 -3.26 -23.91
C GLU A 96 4.78 -2.25 -24.72
N LYS A 97 5.26 -1.01 -24.80
CA LYS A 97 4.70 0.01 -25.69
C LYS A 97 5.74 0.47 -26.71
N GLU A 98 5.28 0.85 -27.89
CA GLU A 98 6.01 1.80 -28.73
C GLU A 98 6.03 3.14 -27.99
N LEU A 99 7.19 3.76 -27.86
CA LEU A 99 7.27 5.08 -27.21
C LEU A 99 6.41 6.03 -28.03
N THR A 100 5.34 6.51 -27.43
CA THR A 100 4.51 7.53 -28.04
C THR A 100 5.32 8.82 -28.14
N ALA A 101 4.93 9.75 -29.01
CA ALA A 101 5.52 11.09 -29.03
C ALA A 101 5.44 11.77 -27.64
N GLU A 102 4.43 11.42 -26.83
CA GLU A 102 4.26 11.88 -25.46
C GLU A 102 5.31 11.30 -24.51
N ASP A 103 5.67 10.01 -24.64
CA ASP A 103 6.70 9.38 -23.80
C ASP A 103 8.09 9.95 -24.08
N ILE A 104 8.41 10.22 -25.35
CA ILE A 104 9.67 10.89 -25.74
C ILE A 104 9.71 12.31 -25.17
N ALA A 105 8.61 13.06 -25.28
CA ALA A 105 8.53 14.42 -24.74
C ALA A 105 8.70 14.45 -23.20
N LYS A 106 8.11 13.49 -22.47
CA LYS A 106 8.29 13.33 -21.01
C LYS A 106 9.74 13.02 -20.66
N HIS A 107 10.39 12.15 -21.42
CA HIS A 107 11.81 11.84 -21.21
C HIS A 107 12.70 13.08 -21.42
N ASP A 108 12.51 13.79 -22.53
CA ASP A 108 13.29 14.99 -22.85
C ASP A 108 13.08 16.10 -21.82
N GLU A 109 11.85 16.25 -21.32
CA GLU A 109 11.55 17.14 -20.20
C GLU A 109 12.29 16.71 -18.92
N ARG A 110 12.26 15.42 -18.57
CA ARG A 110 12.92 14.89 -17.38
C ARG A 110 14.44 15.14 -17.41
N GLU A 111 15.11 14.89 -18.55
CA GLU A 111 16.53 15.21 -18.71
C GLU A 111 16.78 16.73 -18.68
N SER A 112 15.90 17.54 -19.26
CA SER A 112 15.98 19.00 -19.16
C SER A 112 15.90 19.49 -17.71
N LEU A 113 15.04 18.89 -16.89
CA LEU A 113 14.93 19.17 -15.45
C LEU A 113 16.23 18.81 -14.72
N PHE A 114 16.85 17.65 -15.02
CA PHE A 114 18.14 17.29 -14.44
C PHE A 114 19.24 18.29 -14.80
N ILE A 115 19.31 18.71 -16.06
CA ILE A 115 20.33 19.67 -16.53
C ILE A 115 20.14 21.02 -15.84
N ALA A 116 18.90 21.52 -15.76
CA ALA A 116 18.58 22.79 -15.07
C ALA A 116 18.89 22.73 -13.57
N THR A 117 18.53 21.63 -12.91
CA THR A 117 18.79 21.42 -11.48
C THR A 117 20.29 21.33 -11.20
N ASN A 118 21.05 20.62 -12.04
CA ASN A 118 22.51 20.55 -11.91
C ASN A 118 23.20 21.89 -12.17
N PHE A 119 22.67 22.70 -13.09
CA PHE A 119 23.14 24.07 -13.30
C PHE A 119 22.91 24.92 -12.05
N ALA A 120 21.71 24.86 -11.45
CA ALA A 120 21.41 25.56 -10.20
C ALA A 120 22.31 25.10 -9.05
N HIS A 121 22.56 23.80 -8.92
CA HIS A 121 23.51 23.25 -7.95
C HIS A 121 24.89 23.89 -8.08
N ASN A 122 25.48 23.86 -9.28
CA ASN A 122 26.80 24.45 -9.52
C ASN A 122 26.80 25.96 -9.27
N PHE A 123 25.71 26.65 -9.64
CA PHE A 123 25.54 28.07 -9.38
C PHE A 123 25.55 28.38 -7.87
N PHE A 124 24.80 27.63 -7.05
CA PHE A 124 24.73 27.86 -5.61
C PHE A 124 26.04 27.52 -4.88
N VAL A 125 26.71 26.43 -5.27
CA VAL A 125 28.02 26.07 -4.73
C VAL A 125 29.06 27.12 -5.11
N ASN A 126 29.08 27.58 -6.36
CA ASN A 126 29.96 28.65 -6.81
C ASN A 126 29.65 29.97 -6.07
N SER A 127 28.38 30.30 -5.91
CA SER A 127 27.92 31.49 -5.18
C SER A 127 28.45 31.51 -3.75
N LEU A 128 28.33 30.40 -3.01
CA LEU A 128 28.87 30.27 -1.65
C LEU A 128 30.38 30.52 -1.60
N ASN A 129 31.13 29.92 -2.53
CA ASN A 129 32.59 29.87 -2.45
C ASN A 129 33.31 31.06 -3.11
N ASN A 130 32.68 31.74 -4.08
CA ASN A 130 33.36 32.69 -4.96
C ASN A 130 32.74 34.09 -4.98
N THR A 131 31.63 34.33 -4.29
CA THR A 131 31.05 35.68 -4.16
C THR A 131 31.31 36.28 -2.79
N ASP A 132 31.42 37.60 -2.71
CA ASP A 132 31.61 38.29 -1.42
C ASP A 132 30.41 38.05 -0.48
N GLU A 133 29.20 38.08 -1.02
CA GLU A 133 27.95 37.81 -0.29
C GLU A 133 27.92 36.36 0.23
N GLY A 134 28.23 35.38 -0.64
CA GLY A 134 28.26 33.97 -0.28
C GLY A 134 29.27 33.66 0.82
N LYS A 135 30.46 34.27 0.79
CA LYS A 135 31.47 34.13 1.85
C LYS A 135 31.06 34.84 3.13
N ALA A 136 30.65 36.11 3.03
CA ALA A 136 30.36 36.94 4.21
C ALA A 136 29.12 36.47 4.97
N ILE A 137 28.11 35.94 4.26
CA ILE A 137 26.82 35.57 4.84
C ILE A 137 26.65 34.04 4.88
N GLY A 138 26.70 33.38 3.72
CA GLY A 138 26.41 31.95 3.60
C GLY A 138 27.44 31.07 4.30
N LEU A 139 28.72 31.29 4.02
CA LEU A 139 29.82 30.49 4.59
C LEU A 139 29.97 30.78 6.09
N SER A 140 29.91 32.05 6.48
CA SER A 140 29.88 32.45 7.89
C SER A 140 28.79 31.74 8.67
N TYR A 141 27.57 31.61 8.12
CA TYR A 141 26.50 30.86 8.77
C TYR A 141 26.85 29.38 9.02
N PHE A 142 27.44 28.70 8.02
CA PHE A 142 27.83 27.30 8.19
C PHE A 142 28.96 27.16 9.22
N HIS A 143 29.92 28.09 9.25
CA HIS A 143 30.99 28.13 10.24
C HIS A 143 30.48 28.43 11.65
N GLU A 144 29.56 29.39 11.82
CA GLU A 144 28.89 29.67 13.10
C GLU A 144 28.09 28.47 13.61
N ARG A 145 27.53 27.69 12.68
CA ARG A 145 26.88 26.41 13.00
C ARG A 145 27.89 25.30 13.31
N GLY A 146 29.18 25.52 13.11
CA GLY A 146 30.25 24.58 13.44
C GLY A 146 30.57 23.58 12.33
N PHE A 147 30.09 23.79 11.10
CA PHE A 147 30.41 22.92 9.97
C PHE A 147 31.82 23.22 9.44
N ARG A 148 32.64 22.17 9.31
CA ARG A 148 34.00 22.24 8.76
C ARG A 148 33.96 22.30 7.23
N ASP A 149 34.97 22.91 6.62
CA ASP A 149 35.06 23.08 5.16
C ASP A 149 35.03 21.74 4.39
N ASP A 150 35.63 20.68 4.94
CA ASP A 150 35.58 19.35 4.34
C ASP A 150 34.15 18.80 4.25
N ILE A 151 33.33 19.09 5.27
CA ILE A 151 31.92 18.67 5.33
C ILE A 151 31.05 19.54 4.43
N ILE A 152 31.26 20.87 4.44
CA ILE A 152 30.59 21.81 3.53
C ILE A 152 30.81 21.38 2.07
N LYS A 153 32.05 21.01 1.72
CA LYS A 153 32.39 20.49 0.40
C LYS A 153 31.80 19.11 0.12
N LYS A 154 31.84 18.19 1.09
CA LYS A 154 31.30 16.81 0.95
C LYS A 154 29.79 16.80 0.68
N PHE A 155 29.04 17.69 1.32
CA PHE A 155 27.60 17.84 1.12
C PHE A 155 27.24 18.83 0.00
N GLU A 156 28.25 19.41 -0.67
CA GLU A 156 28.08 20.36 -1.77
C GLU A 156 27.16 21.54 -1.38
N LEU A 157 27.31 22.04 -0.16
CA LEU A 157 26.45 23.12 0.34
C LEU A 157 26.63 24.40 -0.49
N GLY A 158 25.55 25.17 -0.60
CA GLY A 158 25.50 26.35 -1.46
C GLY A 158 24.85 27.56 -0.81
N TYR A 159 24.82 28.67 -1.55
CA TYR A 159 24.18 29.91 -1.14
C TYR A 159 23.46 30.57 -2.32
N SER A 160 22.23 31.03 -2.08
CA SER A 160 21.47 31.83 -3.04
C SER A 160 21.40 33.27 -2.55
N SER A 161 21.78 34.21 -3.44
CA SER A 161 21.81 35.65 -3.17
C SER A 161 20.47 36.17 -2.63
N GLU A 162 20.52 37.21 -1.79
CA GLU A 162 19.34 37.95 -1.34
C GLU A 162 18.58 38.61 -2.49
N LYS A 163 19.29 38.98 -3.57
CA LYS A 163 18.66 39.55 -4.77
C LYS A 163 17.87 38.47 -5.50
N SER A 164 16.56 38.70 -5.59
CA SER A 164 15.58 37.69 -6.00
C SER A 164 15.51 37.36 -7.49
N THR A 165 16.44 37.83 -8.31
CA THR A 165 16.47 37.56 -9.76
C THR A 165 17.84 37.13 -10.25
N THR A 166 18.81 36.93 -9.35
CA THR A 166 20.22 36.69 -9.70
C THR A 166 20.37 35.35 -10.43
N PHE A 167 19.74 34.29 -9.91
CA PHE A 167 19.78 32.98 -10.55
C PHE A 167 18.97 33.01 -11.86
N TYR A 168 17.74 33.53 -11.84
CA TYR A 168 16.89 33.65 -13.03
C TYR A 168 17.62 34.33 -14.19
N GLN A 169 18.17 35.54 -13.98
CA GLN A 169 18.88 36.27 -15.04
C GLN A 169 20.09 35.50 -15.57
N THR A 170 20.82 34.82 -14.66
CA THR A 170 21.98 34.00 -15.05
C THR A 170 21.54 32.77 -15.86
N ALA A 171 20.45 32.10 -15.49
CA ALA A 171 19.93 30.93 -16.19
C ALA A 171 19.43 31.30 -17.60
N ILE A 172 18.68 32.41 -17.74
CA ILE A 172 18.21 32.88 -19.05
C ILE A 172 19.38 33.26 -19.96
N LYS A 173 20.41 33.92 -19.43
CA LYS A 173 21.63 34.22 -20.18
C LYS A 173 22.37 32.95 -20.66
N ASN A 174 22.22 31.85 -19.94
CA ASN A 174 22.75 30.53 -20.32
C ASN A 174 21.75 29.69 -21.14
N ALA A 175 20.73 30.33 -21.74
CA ALA A 175 19.75 29.72 -22.64
C ALA A 175 18.85 28.64 -22.02
N PHE A 176 18.64 28.66 -20.70
CA PHE A 176 17.63 27.82 -20.06
C PHE A 176 16.22 28.33 -20.36
N LYS A 177 15.29 27.41 -20.64
CA LYS A 177 13.87 27.74 -20.85
C LYS A 177 13.19 28.03 -19.52
N GLU A 178 12.44 29.13 -19.45
CA GLU A 178 11.67 29.54 -18.25
C GLU A 178 10.75 28.44 -17.73
N GLU A 179 10.06 27.75 -18.65
CA GLU A 179 9.15 26.65 -18.32
C GLU A 179 9.85 25.55 -17.51
N ILE A 180 11.07 25.18 -17.89
CA ILE A 180 11.84 24.14 -17.20
C ILE A 180 12.29 24.63 -15.81
N LEU A 181 12.69 25.89 -15.69
CA LEU A 181 13.07 26.49 -14.40
C LEU A 181 11.88 26.56 -13.43
N LEU A 182 10.68 26.87 -13.94
CA LEU A 182 9.43 26.85 -13.20
C LEU A 182 9.05 25.43 -12.76
N LYS A 183 9.09 24.45 -13.67
CA LYS A 183 8.78 23.04 -13.38
C LYS A 183 9.77 22.41 -12.39
N ALA A 184 11.04 22.79 -12.44
CA ALA A 184 12.05 22.41 -11.45
C ALA A 184 11.89 23.13 -10.10
N GLY A 185 11.00 24.12 -10.01
CA GLY A 185 10.76 24.91 -8.80
C GLY A 185 11.93 25.82 -8.42
N LEU A 186 12.80 26.17 -9.37
CA LEU A 186 13.94 27.06 -9.15
C LEU A 186 13.51 28.53 -9.13
N ILE A 187 12.47 28.87 -9.90
CA ILE A 187 11.86 30.20 -9.96
C ILE A 187 10.34 30.11 -9.73
N ASN A 188 9.70 31.25 -9.44
CA ASN A 188 8.25 31.38 -9.38
C ASN A 188 7.67 32.06 -10.63
N LYS A 189 6.33 32.11 -10.73
CA LYS A 189 5.59 32.71 -11.86
C LYS A 189 5.89 34.20 -12.10
N GLY A 190 6.48 34.90 -11.12
CA GLY A 190 6.92 36.28 -11.27
C GLY A 190 8.37 36.41 -11.76
N ASN A 191 8.99 35.31 -12.17
CA ASN A 191 10.39 35.22 -12.58
C ASN A 191 11.37 35.62 -11.47
N TYR A 192 11.03 35.27 -10.23
CA TYR A 192 11.90 35.43 -9.07
C TYR A 192 12.43 34.08 -8.57
N ASP A 193 13.64 34.09 -8.02
CA ASP A 193 14.33 32.94 -7.45
C ASP A 193 13.61 32.46 -6.18
N ASN A 194 13.17 31.20 -6.16
CA ASN A 194 12.48 30.64 -4.98
C ASN A 194 13.39 30.52 -3.75
N PHE A 195 14.70 30.41 -3.98
CA PHE A 195 15.70 30.19 -2.94
C PHE A 195 16.39 31.48 -2.45
N SER A 196 15.91 32.67 -2.87
CA SER A 196 16.48 33.98 -2.51
C SER A 196 16.83 34.12 -1.03
N GLY A 197 18.08 34.51 -0.73
CA GLY A 197 18.58 34.81 0.62
C GLY A 197 18.65 33.59 1.54
N ARG A 198 18.94 32.40 0.97
CA ARG A 198 18.98 31.14 1.71
C ARG A 198 20.32 30.43 1.53
N VAL A 199 20.75 29.76 2.58
CA VAL A 199 21.75 28.69 2.47
C VAL A 199 21.07 27.43 1.94
N ILE A 200 21.79 26.71 1.08
CA ILE A 200 21.25 25.64 0.24
C ILE A 200 21.85 24.30 0.64
N PHE A 201 20.98 23.32 0.82
CA PHE A 201 21.29 21.92 1.03
C PHE A 201 20.80 21.15 -0.21
N PRO A 202 21.71 20.69 -1.10
CA PRO A 202 21.32 19.89 -2.26
C PRO A 202 20.73 18.54 -1.83
N ILE A 203 19.74 18.07 -2.58
CA ILE A 203 19.11 16.77 -2.37
C ILE A 203 19.51 15.86 -3.52
N HIS A 204 20.16 14.74 -3.21
CA HIS A 204 20.61 13.75 -4.17
C HIS A 204 19.69 12.53 -4.20
N ASN A 205 19.50 11.96 -5.39
CA ASN A 205 18.95 10.62 -5.51
C ASN A 205 20.00 9.54 -5.20
N LEU A 206 19.63 8.26 -5.28
CA LEU A 206 20.54 7.13 -5.03
C LEU A 206 21.79 7.09 -5.94
N SER A 207 21.70 7.61 -7.16
CA SER A 207 22.83 7.66 -8.11
C SER A 207 23.74 8.87 -7.89
N GLY A 208 23.36 9.82 -7.04
CA GLY A 208 24.12 11.03 -6.75
C GLY A 208 23.78 12.21 -7.67
N ARG A 209 22.73 12.12 -8.50
CA ARG A 209 22.21 13.28 -9.24
C ARG A 209 21.43 14.18 -8.29
N VAL A 210 21.67 15.49 -8.38
CA VAL A 210 20.86 16.49 -7.65
C VAL A 210 19.48 16.57 -8.29
N VAL A 211 18.44 16.44 -7.46
CA VAL A 211 17.04 16.42 -7.87
C VAL A 211 16.25 17.60 -7.32
N GLY A 212 16.75 18.25 -6.28
CA GLY A 212 16.09 19.38 -5.64
C GLY A 212 16.95 19.97 -4.54
N PHE A 213 16.39 20.92 -3.81
CA PHE A 213 17.10 21.66 -2.78
C PHE A 213 16.22 21.92 -1.56
N THR A 214 16.84 21.95 -0.39
CA THR A 214 16.28 22.61 0.79
C THR A 214 17.01 23.93 0.99
N GLY A 215 16.29 25.04 1.10
CA GLY A 215 16.84 26.36 1.44
C GLY A 215 16.42 26.82 2.83
N ARG A 216 17.38 27.23 3.67
CA ARG A 216 17.10 27.81 4.99
C ARG A 216 17.31 29.32 4.97
N VAL A 217 16.33 30.08 5.48
CA VAL A 217 16.50 31.54 5.68
C VAL A 217 17.51 31.82 6.77
N LEU A 218 18.28 32.88 6.57
CA LEU A 218 19.28 33.36 7.52
C LEU A 218 18.74 34.48 8.41
N LYS A 219 17.81 35.29 7.89
CA LYS A 219 17.12 36.35 8.63
C LYS A 219 15.86 35.80 9.27
N ASP A 220 15.66 36.11 10.55
CA ASP A 220 14.49 35.69 11.33
C ASP A 220 13.27 36.55 10.97
N ASP A 221 12.69 36.27 9.81
CA ASP A 221 11.43 36.87 9.37
C ASP A 221 10.29 35.94 9.78
N LYS A 222 9.57 36.31 10.84
CA LYS A 222 8.44 35.53 11.40
C LYS A 222 7.32 35.27 10.38
N ALA A 223 7.28 36.00 9.26
CA ALA A 223 6.31 35.77 8.19
C ALA A 223 6.73 34.69 7.18
N LYS A 224 8.00 34.25 7.18
CA LYS A 224 8.52 33.25 6.22
C LYS A 224 8.85 31.93 6.90
N ALA A 225 8.52 30.82 6.23
CA ALA A 225 8.91 29.50 6.69
C ALA A 225 10.44 29.37 6.75
N LYS A 226 10.95 28.89 7.90
CA LYS A 226 12.38 28.71 8.21
C LYS A 226 13.10 27.89 7.13
N TYR A 227 12.42 26.88 6.60
CA TYR A 227 12.88 26.04 5.50
C TYR A 227 11.92 26.11 4.32
N PHE A 228 12.48 26.11 3.12
CA PHE A 228 11.78 25.96 1.85
C PHE A 228 12.36 24.76 1.13
N ASN A 229 11.53 23.82 0.69
CA ASN A 229 11.96 22.68 -0.10
C ASN A 229 11.52 22.90 -1.55
N SER A 230 12.27 22.35 -2.50
CA SER A 230 11.79 22.19 -3.88
C SER A 230 10.37 21.61 -3.88
N PRO A 231 9.45 22.12 -4.72
CA PRO A 231 8.14 21.52 -4.92
C PRO A 231 8.25 20.14 -5.60
N GLU A 232 7.18 19.35 -5.54
CA GLU A 232 7.07 18.09 -6.29
C GLU A 232 7.28 18.34 -7.80
N SER A 233 8.07 17.47 -8.43
CA SER A 233 8.36 17.49 -9.87
C SER A 233 8.66 16.07 -10.36
N GLU A 234 8.81 15.88 -11.67
CA GLU A 234 9.10 14.55 -12.23
C GLU A 234 10.43 13.93 -11.77
N ILE A 235 11.37 14.75 -11.29
CA ILE A 235 12.65 14.29 -10.77
C ILE A 235 12.73 14.32 -9.24
N PHE A 236 11.80 15.00 -8.56
CA PHE A 236 11.81 15.17 -7.11
C PHE A 236 10.46 14.85 -6.49
N HIS A 237 10.45 13.75 -5.73
CA HIS A 237 9.33 13.35 -4.90
C HIS A 237 9.75 13.27 -3.44
N LYS A 238 9.25 14.19 -2.61
CA LYS A 238 9.70 14.34 -1.23
C LYS A 238 9.46 13.06 -0.42
N GLY A 239 8.31 12.42 -0.64
CA GLY A 239 7.94 11.16 0.00
C GLY A 239 8.76 9.94 -0.45
N LYS A 240 9.66 10.06 -1.43
CA LYS A 240 10.45 8.93 -1.98
C LYS A 240 11.96 9.14 -1.85
N ILE A 241 12.38 10.17 -1.13
CA ILE A 241 13.79 10.57 -1.02
C ILE A 241 14.14 10.80 0.45
N LEU A 242 15.38 10.48 0.79
CA LEU A 242 15.98 10.73 2.10
C LEU A 242 17.26 11.54 1.91
N PHE A 243 17.36 12.67 2.62
CA PHE A 243 18.57 13.48 2.60
C PHE A 243 19.73 12.70 3.23
N GLY A 244 20.93 12.87 2.66
CA GLY A 244 22.15 12.17 3.08
C GLY A 244 22.28 10.73 2.59
N LEU A 245 21.21 10.09 2.10
CA LEU A 245 21.25 8.67 1.75
C LEU A 245 22.31 8.30 0.71
N TYR A 246 22.52 9.15 -0.31
CA TYR A 246 23.58 8.94 -1.31
C TYR A 246 24.96 8.79 -0.66
N LEU A 247 25.26 9.62 0.34
CA LEU A 247 26.52 9.61 1.10
C LEU A 247 26.54 8.49 2.14
N ALA A 248 25.39 8.20 2.76
CA ALA A 248 25.28 7.27 3.89
C ALA A 248 25.16 5.80 3.48
N LYS A 249 24.66 5.47 2.27
CA LYS A 249 24.33 4.09 1.85
C LYS A 249 25.44 3.07 2.07
N LYS A 250 26.70 3.49 1.90
CA LYS A 250 27.86 2.62 2.17
C LYS A 250 28.02 2.35 3.66
N ALA A 251 28.07 3.41 4.47
CA ALA A 251 28.21 3.29 5.92
C ALA A 251 27.03 2.54 6.55
N ILE A 252 25.80 2.74 6.04
CA ILE A 252 24.61 1.99 6.48
C ILE A 252 24.79 0.48 6.29
N SER A 253 25.32 0.07 5.14
CA SER A 253 25.53 -1.36 4.84
C SER A 253 26.75 -1.94 5.56
N ASP A 254 27.84 -1.17 5.67
CA ASP A 254 29.06 -1.58 6.39
C ASP A 254 28.77 -1.82 7.89
N ASN A 255 27.96 -0.96 8.51
CA ASN A 255 27.58 -1.06 9.92
C ASN A 255 26.30 -1.90 10.17
N ASP A 256 25.60 -2.32 9.11
CA ASP A 256 24.27 -2.93 9.15
C ASP A 256 23.29 -2.17 10.08
N LYS A 257 23.29 -0.84 9.98
CA LYS A 257 22.59 0.07 10.90
C LYS A 257 22.35 1.42 10.23
N CYS A 258 21.13 1.96 10.36
CA CYS A 258 20.78 3.29 9.86
C CYS A 258 20.23 4.17 11.01
N TYR A 259 20.80 5.36 11.20
CA TYR A 259 20.22 6.39 12.06
C TYR A 259 19.27 7.27 11.23
N LEU A 260 18.04 7.45 11.70
CA LEU A 260 17.04 8.30 11.05
C LEU A 260 16.73 9.51 11.95
N VAL A 261 16.97 10.70 11.41
CA VAL A 261 16.76 12.00 12.05
C VAL A 261 15.75 12.84 11.26
N GLU A 262 15.34 14.00 11.78
CA GLU A 262 14.31 14.84 11.14
C GLU A 262 14.85 15.80 10.09
N GLY A 263 16.01 16.43 10.37
CA GLY A 263 16.53 17.56 9.62
C GLY A 263 17.84 17.32 8.88
N ASN A 264 18.10 18.19 7.91
CA ASN A 264 19.35 18.14 7.12
C ASN A 264 20.57 18.50 7.97
N ALA A 265 20.42 19.46 8.90
CA ALA A 265 21.50 19.88 9.79
C ALA A 265 21.95 18.73 10.70
N ASP A 266 21.00 17.97 11.24
CA ASP A 266 21.23 16.78 12.05
C ASP A 266 22.11 15.77 11.32
N VAL A 267 21.76 15.44 10.08
CA VAL A 267 22.55 14.53 9.22
C VAL A 267 23.98 15.05 9.05
N ILE A 268 24.14 16.34 8.76
CA ILE A 268 25.46 16.95 8.54
C ILE A 268 26.30 16.91 9.82
N SER A 269 25.72 17.26 10.97
CA SER A 269 26.41 17.26 12.27
C SER A 269 26.81 15.87 12.74
N LEU A 270 25.94 14.87 12.52
CA LEU A 270 26.25 13.47 12.80
C LEU A 270 27.35 12.94 11.87
N HIS A 271 27.26 13.20 10.57
CA HIS A 271 28.31 12.84 9.60
C HIS A 271 29.65 13.48 9.97
N GLN A 272 29.64 14.76 10.35
CA GLN A 272 30.82 15.49 10.78
C GLN A 272 31.50 14.85 12.00
N SER A 273 30.70 14.21 12.86
CA SER A 273 31.12 13.51 14.07
C SER A 273 31.47 12.04 13.84
N GLY A 274 31.55 11.59 12.58
CA GLY A 274 31.93 10.24 12.20
C GLY A 274 30.77 9.24 12.08
N ILE A 275 29.54 9.67 12.35
CA ILE A 275 28.33 8.84 12.22
C ILE A 275 27.81 9.02 10.79
N GLU A 276 28.45 8.33 9.85
CA GLU A 276 28.15 8.47 8.42
C GLU A 276 26.95 7.65 7.95
N ASN A 277 26.35 6.84 8.82
CA ASN A 277 25.21 5.98 8.51
C ASN A 277 23.88 6.63 8.95
N CYS A 278 23.72 7.94 8.72
CA CYS A 278 22.53 8.69 9.09
C CYS A 278 21.82 9.34 7.88
N VAL A 279 20.49 9.44 7.95
CA VAL A 279 19.63 10.02 6.91
C VAL A 279 18.47 10.80 7.51
N ALA A 280 17.84 11.69 6.74
CA ALA A 280 16.68 12.47 7.18
C ALA A 280 15.49 12.41 6.21
N SER A 281 14.28 12.51 6.77
CA SER A 281 13.04 12.69 5.99
C SER A 281 12.82 14.15 5.54
N SER A 282 13.61 15.10 6.05
CA SER A 282 13.78 16.47 5.53
C SER A 282 12.49 17.28 5.41
N GLY A 283 11.80 17.43 6.54
CA GLY A 283 10.62 18.28 6.67
C GLY A 283 9.32 17.65 6.18
N THR A 284 9.27 16.33 6.10
CA THR A 284 8.04 15.53 5.96
C THR A 284 7.96 14.46 7.04
N ALA A 285 6.74 14.04 7.36
CA ALA A 285 6.56 12.79 8.09
C ALA A 285 7.17 11.63 7.29
N LEU A 286 7.76 10.67 8.00
CA LEU A 286 8.31 9.44 7.42
C LEU A 286 7.25 8.74 6.56
N THR A 287 7.63 8.28 5.38
CA THR A 287 6.75 7.57 4.43
C THR A 287 7.15 6.09 4.28
N ILE A 288 6.23 5.27 3.76
CA ILE A 288 6.50 3.86 3.45
C ILE A 288 7.60 3.74 2.39
N ASP A 289 7.55 4.54 1.34
CA ASP A 289 8.58 4.53 0.28
C ASP A 289 9.99 4.84 0.83
N GLN A 290 10.11 5.78 1.77
CA GLN A 290 11.38 6.06 2.46
C GLN A 290 11.85 4.88 3.32
N ILE A 291 10.94 4.20 4.01
CA ILE A 291 11.26 3.01 4.79
C ILE A 291 11.77 1.90 3.86
N LEU A 292 11.09 1.64 2.75
CA LEU A 292 11.51 0.67 1.75
C LEU A 292 12.87 1.01 1.16
N LEU A 293 13.15 2.30 0.96
CA LEU A 293 14.44 2.79 0.49
C LEU A 293 15.59 2.46 1.46
N ILE A 294 15.39 2.64 2.78
CA ILE A 294 16.37 2.25 3.81
C ILE A 294 16.51 0.73 3.88
N LYS A 295 15.38 0.01 3.84
CA LYS A 295 15.28 -1.46 3.95
C LYS A 295 16.13 -2.20 2.91
N ARG A 296 16.41 -1.57 1.77
CA ARG A 296 17.34 -2.08 0.75
C ARG A 296 18.75 -2.31 1.29
N PHE A 297 19.21 -1.47 2.21
CA PHE A 297 20.59 -1.47 2.72
C PHE A 297 20.72 -2.13 4.10
N THR A 298 19.71 -2.00 4.96
CA THR A 298 19.67 -2.65 6.28
C THR A 298 18.23 -2.77 6.78
N LYS A 299 17.98 -3.76 7.65
CA LYS A 299 16.73 -3.83 8.43
C LYS A 299 16.84 -3.13 9.78
N ASN A 300 18.04 -2.78 10.26
CA ASN A 300 18.22 -2.20 11.58
C ASN A 300 18.20 -0.67 11.50
N ILE A 301 17.21 -0.07 12.16
CA ILE A 301 17.00 1.38 12.17
C ILE A 301 16.92 1.90 13.59
N ILE A 302 17.52 3.07 13.81
CA ILE A 302 17.52 3.78 15.09
C ILE A 302 16.95 5.16 14.85
N LEU A 303 15.84 5.47 15.53
CA LEU A 303 15.24 6.80 15.50
C LEU A 303 15.96 7.71 16.50
N ILE A 304 16.38 8.88 16.03
CA ILE A 304 16.89 9.98 16.87
C ILE A 304 16.16 11.26 16.46
N TYR A 305 14.99 11.48 17.06
CA TYR A 305 14.16 12.65 16.81
C TYR A 305 14.27 13.65 17.96
N ASP A 306 13.72 14.84 17.75
CA ASP A 306 13.78 15.92 18.72
C ASP A 306 13.09 15.50 20.03
N SER A 307 13.65 15.93 21.16
CA SER A 307 13.13 15.62 22.50
C SER A 307 11.86 16.42 22.88
N ASP A 308 11.25 17.11 21.91
CA ASP A 308 10.06 17.93 22.07
C ASP A 308 8.76 17.13 21.84
N PRO A 309 7.58 17.69 22.15
CA PRO A 309 6.31 16.98 21.96
C PRO A 309 6.01 16.58 20.50
N ALA A 310 6.50 17.34 19.51
CA ALA A 310 6.27 17.07 18.10
C ALA A 310 7.14 15.89 17.63
N GLY A 311 8.43 15.88 18.01
CA GLY A 311 9.37 14.80 17.76
C GLY A 311 8.94 13.49 18.40
N ILE A 312 8.50 13.51 19.66
CA ILE A 312 7.94 12.32 20.33
C ILE A 312 6.74 11.75 19.57
N LYS A 313 5.81 12.62 19.12
CA LYS A 313 4.65 12.19 18.33
C LYS A 313 5.06 11.63 16.97
N ALA A 314 6.09 12.21 16.34
CA ALA A 314 6.65 11.74 15.09
C ALA A 314 7.33 10.36 15.26
N THR A 315 8.08 10.16 16.36
CA THR A 315 8.68 8.87 16.71
C THR A 315 7.60 7.81 16.83
N LEU A 316 6.58 8.03 17.69
CA LEU A 316 5.49 7.07 17.91
C LEU A 316 4.82 6.61 16.61
N ARG A 317 4.55 7.55 15.69
CA ARG A 317 3.99 7.22 14.36
C ARG A 317 4.96 6.40 13.51
N GLY A 318 6.24 6.78 13.53
CA GLY A 318 7.28 6.07 12.79
C GLY A 318 7.48 4.63 13.26
N ILE A 319 7.30 4.35 14.56
CA ILE A 319 7.42 3.00 15.14
C ILE A 319 6.54 2.01 14.38
N ASP A 320 5.24 2.28 14.30
CA ASP A 320 4.28 1.34 13.75
C ASP A 320 4.49 1.11 12.24
N MET A 321 4.82 2.17 11.50
CA MET A 321 5.16 2.08 10.07
C MET A 321 6.40 1.22 9.82
N LEU A 322 7.43 1.38 10.65
CA LEU A 322 8.68 0.61 10.53
C LEU A 322 8.48 -0.86 10.88
N LEU A 323 7.69 -1.15 11.92
CA LEU A 323 7.37 -2.53 12.31
C LEU A 323 6.52 -3.24 11.27
N GLU A 324 5.55 -2.55 10.68
CA GLU A 324 4.72 -3.10 9.60
C GLU A 324 5.56 -3.53 8.41
N GLU A 325 6.58 -2.75 8.07
CA GLU A 325 7.57 -3.08 7.05
C GLU A 325 8.63 -4.10 7.50
N GLY A 326 8.55 -4.63 8.71
CA GLY A 326 9.46 -5.65 9.23
C GLY A 326 10.88 -5.13 9.50
N MET A 327 11.01 -3.84 9.80
CA MET A 327 12.26 -3.24 10.27
C MET A 327 12.51 -3.62 11.74
N ARG A 328 13.78 -3.70 12.12
CA ARG A 328 14.25 -3.89 13.50
C ARG A 328 14.57 -2.51 14.07
N LEU A 329 13.77 -2.09 15.02
CA LEU A 329 13.77 -0.73 15.51
C LEU A 329 14.43 -0.61 16.88
N LYS A 330 15.20 0.47 17.07
CA LYS A 330 15.53 1.03 18.39
C LYS A 330 15.28 2.54 18.39
N VAL A 331 15.27 3.14 19.57
CA VAL A 331 15.09 4.59 19.75
C VAL A 331 16.20 5.11 20.67
N VAL A 332 16.78 6.26 20.33
CA VAL A 332 17.64 7.03 21.23
C VAL A 332 16.90 8.28 21.65
N LEU A 333 16.88 8.53 22.96
CA LEU A 333 16.34 9.76 23.51
C LEU A 333 17.47 10.70 23.89
N LEU A 334 17.49 11.86 23.24
CA LEU A 334 18.39 12.94 23.59
C LEU A 334 17.97 13.62 24.90
N PRO A 335 18.90 14.27 25.61
CA PRO A 335 18.56 15.10 26.76
C PRO A 335 17.51 16.16 26.40
N LYS A 336 16.71 16.55 27.40
CA LYS A 336 15.58 17.47 27.19
C LYS A 336 16.07 18.81 26.61
N GLY A 337 15.48 19.21 25.49
CA GLY A 337 15.78 20.47 24.80
C GLY A 337 16.92 20.37 23.79
N GLU A 338 17.52 19.19 23.62
CA GLU A 338 18.51 18.90 22.58
C GLU A 338 17.82 18.29 21.34
N ASP A 339 18.37 18.66 20.18
CA ASP A 339 18.19 18.00 18.88
C ASP A 339 19.52 17.30 18.48
N PRO A 340 19.55 16.44 17.45
CA PRO A 340 20.78 15.73 17.10
C PRO A 340 21.92 16.68 16.68
N ASP A 341 21.61 17.83 16.08
CA ASP A 341 22.59 18.85 15.70
C ASP A 341 23.20 19.54 16.94
N SER A 342 22.38 20.06 17.85
CA SER A 342 22.82 20.72 19.08
C SER A 342 23.60 19.77 19.97
N PHE A 343 23.13 18.52 20.10
CA PHE A 343 23.81 17.50 20.89
C PHE A 343 25.16 17.14 20.30
N ALA A 344 25.24 16.91 18.98
CA ALA A 344 26.50 16.59 18.31
C ALA A 344 27.52 17.74 18.38
N ARG A 345 27.07 19.00 18.38
CA ARG A 345 27.97 20.17 18.52
C ARG A 345 28.48 20.36 19.94
N ALA A 346 27.71 19.95 20.94
CA ALA A 346 28.07 20.10 22.34
C ALA A 346 29.06 19.02 22.84
N HIS A 347 29.28 17.95 22.08
CA HIS A 347 30.07 16.79 22.50
C HIS A 347 31.17 16.46 21.49
N SER A 348 32.25 15.83 21.97
CA SER A 348 33.25 15.25 21.08
C SER A 348 32.68 14.05 20.31
N SER A 349 33.30 13.71 19.18
CA SER A 349 32.88 12.56 18.36
C SER A 349 32.86 11.25 19.15
N SER A 350 33.82 11.04 20.06
CA SER A 350 33.88 9.86 20.92
C SER A 350 32.73 9.83 21.94
N GLU A 351 32.43 10.96 22.59
CA GLU A 351 31.34 11.05 23.57
C GLU A 351 29.98 10.83 22.92
N LEU A 352 29.78 11.38 21.71
CA LEU A 352 28.55 11.20 20.95
C LEU A 352 28.35 9.72 20.59
N ILE A 353 29.38 9.05 20.06
CA ILE A 353 29.31 7.63 19.68
C ILE A 353 29.01 6.77 20.91
N GLU A 354 29.75 6.98 22.01
CA GLU A 354 29.53 6.25 23.27
C GLU A 354 28.12 6.46 23.81
N PHE A 355 27.62 7.70 23.76
CA PHE A 355 26.25 8.03 24.15
C PHE A 355 25.22 7.27 23.30
N LEU A 356 25.35 7.30 21.98
CA LEU A 356 24.40 6.62 21.09
C LEU A 356 24.41 5.10 21.31
N GLU A 357 25.58 4.48 21.42
CA GLU A 357 25.68 3.03 21.66
C GLU A 357 25.05 2.62 22.99
N LYS A 358 25.17 3.47 24.03
CA LYS A 358 24.61 3.22 25.35
C LYS A 358 23.10 3.49 25.44
N GLU A 359 22.62 4.55 24.80
CA GLU A 359 21.23 5.00 24.89
C GLU A 359 20.32 4.42 23.80
N GLU A 360 20.86 3.55 22.92
CA GLU A 360 20.12 2.71 21.98
C GLU A 360 19.16 1.76 22.73
N LYS A 361 17.95 2.24 23.03
CA LYS A 361 16.95 1.52 23.80
C LYS A 361 15.94 0.81 22.91
N ASP A 362 15.36 -0.23 23.47
CA ASP A 362 14.23 -0.90 22.85
C ASP A 362 13.02 0.03 22.74
N PHE A 363 12.35 -0.01 21.59
CA PHE A 363 11.27 0.92 21.27
C PHE A 363 10.00 0.67 22.09
N PHE A 364 9.74 -0.57 22.56
CA PHE A 364 8.59 -0.83 23.43
C PHE A 364 8.76 -0.16 24.78
N ALA A 365 9.98 -0.23 25.33
CA ALA A 365 10.28 0.43 26.58
C ALA A 365 10.04 1.94 26.48
N PHE A 366 10.48 2.54 25.38
CA PHE A 366 10.18 3.94 25.06
C PHE A 366 8.67 4.21 24.94
N LYS A 367 7.96 3.48 24.06
CA LYS A 367 6.54 3.67 23.76
C LYS A 367 5.68 3.55 25.02
N ILE A 368 5.91 2.52 25.83
CA ILE A 368 5.19 2.30 27.09
C ILE A 368 5.43 3.45 28.07
N ASN A 369 6.69 3.87 28.27
CA ASN A 369 7.01 4.94 29.22
C ASN A 369 6.36 6.28 28.83
N VAL A 370 6.34 6.62 27.54
CA VAL A 370 5.68 7.83 27.05
C VAL A 370 4.17 7.75 27.25
N LEU A 371 3.54 6.68 26.77
CA LEU A 371 2.08 6.55 26.81
C LEU A 371 1.54 6.42 28.25
N LEU A 372 2.25 5.71 29.13
CA LEU A 372 1.86 5.60 30.54
C LEU A 372 1.99 6.91 31.31
N LYS A 373 2.96 7.76 30.94
CA LYS A 373 3.13 9.08 31.58
C LYS A 373 1.89 9.96 31.33
N ASP A 374 1.33 9.90 30.12
CA ASP A 374 0.12 10.65 29.75
C ASP A 374 -1.16 10.01 30.29
N ALA A 375 -1.20 8.67 30.40
CA ALA A 375 -2.35 7.94 30.93
C ALA A 375 -2.46 8.01 32.47
N GLY A 376 -1.32 8.05 33.17
CA GLY A 376 -1.27 8.05 34.63
C GLY A 376 -1.96 6.82 35.25
N LYS A 377 -2.91 7.08 36.16
CA LYS A 377 -3.71 6.06 36.86
C LYS A 377 -5.11 5.83 36.26
N ASP A 378 -5.45 6.52 35.17
CA ASP A 378 -6.76 6.40 34.53
C ASP A 378 -6.92 5.03 33.86
N PRO A 379 -7.89 4.19 34.28
CA PRO A 379 -8.08 2.86 33.72
C PRO A 379 -8.39 2.86 32.21
N VAL A 380 -9.14 3.85 31.72
CA VAL A 380 -9.56 3.91 30.31
C VAL A 380 -8.34 4.23 29.45
N LYS A 381 -7.59 5.27 29.81
CA LYS A 381 -6.37 5.63 29.07
C LYS A 381 -5.32 4.53 29.12
N ARG A 382 -5.18 3.83 30.25
CA ARG A 382 -4.28 2.66 30.35
C ARG A 382 -4.73 1.52 29.44
N SER A 383 -6.04 1.31 29.26
CA SER A 383 -6.56 0.38 28.27
C SER A 383 -6.20 0.79 26.84
N ASP A 384 -6.25 2.09 26.52
CA ASP A 384 -5.84 2.60 25.21
C ASP A 384 -4.36 2.35 24.95
N VAL A 385 -3.49 2.56 25.97
CA VAL A 385 -2.06 2.21 25.88
C VAL A 385 -1.89 0.72 25.57
N LEU A 386 -2.62 -0.16 26.27
CA LEU A 386 -2.52 -1.59 26.04
C LEU A 386 -2.93 -1.96 24.60
N ASN A 387 -4.03 -1.41 24.10
CA ASN A 387 -4.47 -1.61 22.72
C ASN A 387 -3.41 -1.16 21.70
N ASP A 388 -2.78 -0.02 21.95
CA ASP A 388 -1.73 0.52 21.09
C ASP A 388 -0.47 -0.38 21.07
N ILE A 389 -0.05 -0.91 22.23
CA ILE A 389 1.05 -1.89 22.32
C ILE A 389 0.70 -3.21 21.63
N VAL A 390 -0.56 -3.68 21.76
CA VAL A 390 -1.05 -4.87 21.04
C VAL A 390 -0.96 -4.69 19.53
N ILE A 391 -1.25 -3.49 19.01
CA ILE A 391 -1.10 -3.18 17.58
C ILE A 391 0.36 -3.33 17.16
N SER A 392 1.30 -2.71 17.88
CA SER A 392 2.74 -2.81 17.55
C SER A 392 3.25 -4.25 17.64
N LEU A 393 2.85 -5.01 18.65
CA LEU A 393 3.20 -6.43 18.80
C LEU A 393 2.66 -7.28 17.64
N ALA A 394 1.47 -6.96 17.12
CA ALA A 394 0.87 -7.69 16.00
C ALA A 394 1.61 -7.49 14.67
N PHE A 395 2.36 -6.39 14.50
CA PHE A 395 3.19 -6.17 13.30
C PHE A 395 4.48 -7.02 13.31
N ILE A 396 4.90 -7.53 14.46
CA ILE A 396 6.10 -8.36 14.55
C ILE A 396 5.83 -9.74 13.92
N GLN A 397 6.49 -9.97 12.79
CA GLN A 397 6.34 -11.21 12.00
C GLN A 397 7.03 -12.41 12.65
N ASP A 398 8.16 -12.19 13.33
CA ASP A 398 8.91 -13.24 14.02
C ASP A 398 8.19 -13.64 15.32
N ASN A 399 7.70 -14.88 15.37
CA ASN A 399 6.94 -15.41 16.50
C ASN A 399 7.77 -15.48 17.79
N ILE A 400 9.06 -15.80 17.69
CA ILE A 400 9.95 -15.94 18.86
C ILE A 400 10.21 -14.55 19.42
N LEU A 401 10.61 -13.61 18.55
CA LEU A 401 10.86 -12.22 18.94
C LEU A 401 9.61 -11.58 19.54
N ARG A 402 8.43 -11.81 18.92
CA ARG A 402 7.15 -11.32 19.45
C ARG A 402 6.85 -11.87 20.83
N SER A 403 7.11 -13.16 21.07
CA SER A 403 6.89 -13.76 22.40
C SER A 403 7.82 -13.16 23.47
N LEU A 404 9.07 -12.85 23.13
CA LEU A 404 9.99 -12.18 24.05
C LEU A 404 9.50 -10.77 24.37
N TYR A 405 9.07 -10.01 23.35
CA TYR A 405 8.50 -8.68 23.57
C TYR A 405 7.20 -8.68 24.36
N ILE A 406 6.31 -9.65 24.14
CA ILE A 406 5.10 -9.81 24.96
C ILE A 406 5.48 -9.93 26.43
N LYS A 407 6.46 -10.79 26.76
CA LYS A 407 6.91 -10.99 28.14
C LYS A 407 7.45 -9.71 28.78
N ASP A 408 8.24 -8.93 28.05
CA ASP A 408 8.81 -7.68 28.56
C ASP A 408 7.73 -6.59 28.72
N CYS A 409 6.84 -6.44 27.73
CA CYS A 409 5.69 -5.53 27.80
C CYS A 409 4.77 -5.86 28.99
N CYS A 410 4.53 -7.14 29.29
CA CYS A 410 3.69 -7.56 30.42
C CYS A 410 4.25 -7.11 31.76
N LYS A 411 5.57 -7.23 31.95
CA LYS A 411 6.25 -6.74 33.16
C LYS A 411 6.11 -5.23 33.32
N MET A 412 6.27 -4.47 32.23
CA MET A 412 6.20 -3.01 32.26
C MET A 412 4.78 -2.49 32.49
N LEU A 413 3.78 -3.14 31.89
CA LEU A 413 2.37 -2.75 32.00
C LEU A 413 1.69 -3.30 33.27
N ASN A 414 2.33 -4.27 33.94
CA ASN A 414 1.79 -5.03 35.07
C ASN A 414 0.46 -5.73 34.71
N VAL A 415 0.49 -6.51 33.64
CA VAL A 415 -0.65 -7.26 33.09
C VAL A 415 -0.28 -8.74 32.91
N GLU A 416 -1.28 -9.60 32.92
CA GLU A 416 -1.07 -11.04 32.72
C GLU A 416 -0.65 -11.36 31.28
N GLU A 417 0.35 -12.24 31.13
CA GLU A 417 0.91 -12.59 29.83
C GLU A 417 -0.13 -13.21 28.89
N GLN A 418 -1.01 -14.05 29.44
CA GLN A 418 -2.04 -14.76 28.67
C GLN A 418 -3.06 -13.80 28.05
N LEU A 419 -3.36 -12.67 28.72
CA LEU A 419 -4.23 -11.63 28.18
C LEU A 419 -3.60 -11.02 26.91
N LEU A 420 -2.33 -10.61 26.99
CA LEU A 420 -1.64 -9.93 25.89
C LEU A 420 -1.44 -10.87 24.69
N HIS A 421 -1.09 -12.14 24.93
CA HIS A 421 -1.05 -13.17 23.86
C HIS A 421 -2.41 -13.30 23.15
N SER A 422 -3.50 -13.33 23.91
CA SER A 422 -4.85 -13.49 23.34
C SER A 422 -5.27 -12.29 22.49
N GLU A 423 -4.99 -11.07 22.92
CA GLU A 423 -5.34 -9.85 22.18
C GLU A 423 -4.47 -9.68 20.91
N VAL A 424 -3.18 -9.97 21.00
CA VAL A 424 -2.28 -9.98 19.82
C VAL A 424 -2.75 -11.01 18.80
N ALA A 425 -3.11 -12.22 19.23
CA ALA A 425 -3.63 -13.26 18.34
C ALA A 425 -4.92 -12.81 17.63
N LYS A 426 -5.89 -12.26 18.38
CA LYS A 426 -7.12 -11.69 17.81
C LYS A 426 -6.82 -10.62 16.75
N ARG A 427 -5.87 -9.73 17.04
CA ARG A 427 -5.52 -8.63 16.12
C ARG A 427 -4.87 -9.12 14.83
N ILE A 428 -3.94 -10.07 14.91
CA ILE A 428 -3.29 -10.69 13.72
C ILE A 428 -4.33 -11.35 12.82
N ILE A 429 -5.30 -12.05 13.43
CA ILE A 429 -6.40 -12.70 12.71
C ILE A 429 -7.26 -11.66 11.98
N ASN A 430 -7.64 -10.58 12.66
CA ASN A 430 -8.43 -9.50 12.05
C ASN A 430 -7.69 -8.78 10.91
N LYS A 431 -6.38 -8.51 11.04
CA LYS A 431 -5.60 -7.85 9.97
C LYS A 431 -5.46 -8.73 8.71
N ARG A 432 -5.29 -10.04 8.88
CA ARG A 432 -5.30 -11.00 7.76
C ARG A 432 -6.66 -11.02 7.07
N TYR A 433 -7.73 -10.84 7.83
CA TYR A 433 -9.06 -10.72 7.26
C TYR A 433 -9.22 -9.46 6.41
N ASP A 434 -8.90 -8.28 6.94
CA ASP A 434 -9.03 -6.98 6.25
C ASP A 434 -8.20 -6.90 4.95
N SER A 435 -7.02 -7.52 4.94
CA SER A 435 -6.15 -7.56 3.74
C SER A 435 -6.66 -8.55 2.69
N THR A 436 -7.22 -9.69 3.10
CA THR A 436 -7.73 -10.72 2.17
C THR A 436 -9.16 -10.39 1.68
N SER A 437 -9.94 -9.66 2.47
CA SER A 437 -11.28 -9.17 2.11
C SER A 437 -11.21 -7.97 1.15
N ASN A 438 -10.31 -6.99 1.38
CA ASN A 438 -10.19 -5.82 0.51
C ASN A 438 -9.65 -6.14 -0.90
N ILE A 439 -8.70 -7.08 -1.02
CA ILE A 439 -8.13 -7.45 -2.34
C ILE A 439 -9.18 -8.18 -3.20
N ARG A 440 -9.94 -9.12 -2.62
CA ARG A 440 -10.98 -9.86 -3.36
C ARG A 440 -12.28 -9.08 -3.56
N ALA A 441 -12.64 -8.20 -2.64
CA ALA A 441 -13.82 -7.33 -2.79
C ALA A 441 -13.61 -6.35 -3.95
N ASN A 442 -12.43 -5.70 -4.05
CA ASN A 442 -12.15 -4.77 -5.14
C ASN A 442 -12.04 -5.43 -6.52
N GLU A 443 -11.58 -6.69 -6.62
CA GLU A 443 -11.55 -7.41 -7.90
C GLU A 443 -12.95 -7.85 -8.38
N LEU A 444 -13.87 -8.15 -7.47
CA LEU A 444 -15.22 -8.62 -7.78
C LEU A 444 -16.21 -7.48 -8.04
N ILE A 445 -16.05 -6.33 -7.39
CA ILE A 445 -16.96 -5.18 -7.52
C ILE A 445 -17.03 -4.63 -8.96
N ASN A 446 -16.06 -4.91 -9.84
CA ASN A 446 -16.04 -4.39 -11.21
C ASN A 446 -16.68 -5.33 -12.27
N ILE A 447 -17.35 -6.41 -11.85
CA ILE A 447 -17.97 -7.37 -12.79
C ILE A 447 -19.47 -7.50 -12.45
N GLN A 448 -20.32 -7.17 -13.42
CA GLN A 448 -21.76 -7.41 -13.31
C GLN A 448 -22.04 -8.93 -13.20
N PRO A 449 -22.81 -9.39 -12.20
CA PRO A 449 -23.19 -10.80 -12.12
C PRO A 449 -24.08 -11.19 -13.30
N GLN A 450 -23.75 -12.29 -13.97
CA GLN A 450 -24.56 -12.84 -15.07
C GLN A 450 -25.43 -13.98 -14.55
N THR A 451 -26.72 -13.98 -14.86
CA THR A 451 -27.57 -15.16 -14.68
C THR A 451 -28.36 -15.47 -15.97
N PRO A 452 -28.50 -16.74 -16.37
CA PRO A 452 -29.33 -17.11 -17.52
C PRO A 452 -30.80 -16.70 -17.33
N GLN A 453 -31.45 -16.23 -18.39
CA GLN A 453 -32.87 -15.88 -18.42
C GLN A 453 -33.78 -17.12 -18.52
N LEU A 454 -34.99 -17.02 -17.99
CA LEU A 454 -36.01 -18.06 -18.11
C LEU A 454 -36.75 -17.98 -19.46
N PRO A 455 -37.25 -19.12 -20.00
CA PRO A 455 -38.18 -19.10 -21.12
C PRO A 455 -39.46 -18.32 -20.77
N SER A 456 -39.94 -17.48 -21.70
CA SER A 456 -41.10 -16.59 -21.52
C SER A 456 -42.47 -17.27 -21.33
N ILE A 457 -42.52 -18.59 -21.17
CA ILE A 457 -43.76 -19.40 -21.11
C ILE A 457 -44.10 -19.77 -19.64
N ILE A 458 -43.29 -19.32 -18.69
CA ILE A 458 -43.31 -19.78 -17.30
C ILE A 458 -43.93 -18.70 -16.43
N ASP A 459 -45.22 -18.80 -16.15
CA ASP A 459 -45.96 -17.74 -15.43
C ASP A 459 -46.73 -18.23 -14.19
N ASP A 460 -46.87 -19.54 -13.96
CA ASP A 460 -47.77 -20.08 -12.91
C ASP A 460 -47.09 -20.91 -11.81
N TYR A 461 -45.75 -20.91 -11.74
CA TYR A 461 -45.02 -21.68 -10.73
C TYR A 461 -44.55 -20.79 -9.59
N TYR A 462 -44.60 -21.33 -8.38
CA TYR A 462 -44.05 -20.68 -7.18
C TYR A 462 -43.17 -21.65 -6.41
N ALA A 463 -42.20 -21.07 -5.70
CA ALA A 463 -41.20 -21.83 -4.96
C ALA A 463 -40.99 -21.17 -3.59
N GLU A 464 -41.88 -21.49 -2.64
CA GLU A 464 -42.01 -20.77 -1.36
C GLU A 464 -40.67 -20.55 -0.63
N GLU A 465 -39.84 -21.60 -0.51
CA GLU A 465 -38.54 -21.48 0.16
C GLU A 465 -37.58 -20.53 -0.57
N GLN A 466 -37.57 -20.56 -1.90
CA GLN A 466 -36.69 -19.74 -2.73
C GLN A 466 -37.19 -18.29 -2.78
N GLU A 467 -38.51 -18.08 -2.80
CA GLU A 467 -39.13 -16.76 -2.70
C GLU A 467 -38.86 -16.10 -1.33
N TYR A 468 -38.87 -16.89 -0.25
CA TYR A 468 -38.48 -16.42 1.08
C TYR A 468 -37.01 -15.97 1.12
N GLU A 469 -36.09 -16.75 0.53
CA GLU A 469 -34.68 -16.38 0.46
C GLU A 469 -34.41 -15.10 -0.35
N ILE A 470 -35.18 -14.86 -1.42
CA ILE A 470 -35.15 -13.60 -2.16
C ILE A 470 -35.51 -12.44 -1.23
N LEU A 471 -36.62 -12.55 -0.49
CA LEU A 471 -37.02 -11.51 0.47
C LEU A 471 -35.99 -11.32 1.57
N ARG A 472 -35.38 -12.39 2.09
CA ARG A 472 -34.31 -12.32 3.10
C ARG A 472 -33.14 -11.48 2.62
N ILE A 473 -32.67 -11.72 1.39
CA ILE A 473 -31.58 -10.95 0.78
C ILE A 473 -31.97 -9.47 0.61
N LEU A 474 -33.20 -9.20 0.16
CA LEU A 474 -33.70 -7.83 -0.01
C LEU A 474 -33.77 -7.07 1.32
N PHE A 475 -34.27 -7.70 2.38
CA PHE A 475 -34.35 -7.08 3.72
C PHE A 475 -32.98 -6.85 4.36
N LEU A 476 -32.06 -7.82 4.26
CA LEU A 476 -30.77 -7.75 4.95
C LEU A 476 -29.74 -6.90 4.21
N TYR A 477 -29.76 -6.95 2.87
CA TYR A 477 -28.69 -6.41 2.03
C TYR A 477 -29.16 -5.49 0.92
N GLY A 478 -30.46 -5.19 0.80
CA GLY A 478 -31.03 -4.41 -0.31
C GLY A 478 -30.29 -3.09 -0.60
N ASN A 479 -29.90 -2.35 0.43
CA ASN A 479 -29.19 -1.06 0.31
C ASN A 479 -27.66 -1.19 0.10
N LYS A 480 -27.09 -2.41 0.11
CA LYS A 480 -25.66 -2.62 -0.11
C LYS A 480 -25.33 -2.57 -1.60
N THR A 481 -24.17 -1.99 -1.93
CA THR A 481 -23.62 -2.01 -3.29
C THR A 481 -23.21 -3.43 -3.68
N LEU A 482 -23.73 -3.93 -4.79
CA LEU A 482 -23.46 -5.28 -5.32
C LEU A 482 -22.27 -5.26 -6.28
N TYR A 483 -22.24 -4.30 -7.21
CA TYR A 483 -21.15 -4.06 -8.15
C TYR A 483 -21.16 -2.60 -8.60
N LYS A 484 -20.07 -2.17 -9.24
CA LYS A 484 -19.88 -0.83 -9.80
C LYS A 484 -19.51 -0.93 -11.27
N GLU A 485 -20.04 -0.01 -12.06
CA GLU A 485 -19.82 0.06 -13.50
C GLU A 485 -19.26 1.45 -13.85
N ILE A 486 -18.20 1.50 -14.66
CA ILE A 486 -17.65 2.77 -15.17
C ILE A 486 -18.32 3.06 -16.51
N LYS A 487 -19.12 4.13 -16.56
CA LYS A 487 -19.73 4.67 -17.80
C LYS A 487 -19.38 6.14 -17.92
N ASP A 488 -18.84 6.54 -19.07
CA ASP A 488 -18.50 7.93 -19.40
C ASP A 488 -17.67 8.64 -18.31
N GLU A 489 -16.60 7.98 -17.84
CA GLU A 489 -15.71 8.46 -16.76
C GLU A 489 -16.39 8.65 -15.38
N THR A 490 -17.64 8.19 -15.23
CA THR A 490 -18.38 8.21 -13.97
C THR A 490 -18.60 6.80 -13.42
N GLU A 491 -18.43 6.65 -12.11
CA GLU A 491 -18.64 5.39 -11.38
C GLU A 491 -20.11 5.30 -10.95
N ILE A 492 -20.82 4.30 -11.47
CA ILE A 492 -22.23 4.03 -11.15
C ILE A 492 -22.28 2.83 -10.22
N GLU A 493 -22.87 3.01 -9.04
CA GLU A 493 -23.09 1.94 -8.06
C GLU A 493 -24.44 1.25 -8.30
N HIS A 494 -24.43 -0.07 -8.39
CA HIS A 494 -25.64 -0.90 -8.50
C HIS A 494 -25.90 -1.62 -7.19
N LYS A 495 -27.05 -1.39 -6.54
CA LYS A 495 -27.37 -2.01 -5.25
C LYS A 495 -27.98 -3.40 -5.43
N VAL A 496 -27.98 -4.19 -4.35
CA VAL A 496 -28.59 -5.53 -4.34
C VAL A 496 -30.07 -5.47 -4.75
N VAL A 497 -30.82 -4.49 -4.25
CA VAL A 497 -32.24 -4.35 -4.56
C VAL A 497 -32.49 -4.07 -6.05
N ASP A 498 -31.69 -3.20 -6.68
CA ASP A 498 -31.81 -2.87 -8.10
C ASP A 498 -31.61 -4.13 -8.95
N PHE A 499 -30.55 -4.88 -8.65
CA PHE A 499 -30.19 -6.08 -9.39
C PHE A 499 -31.24 -7.20 -9.23
N VAL A 500 -31.63 -7.50 -7.99
CA VAL A 500 -32.60 -8.59 -7.70
C VAL A 500 -33.95 -8.31 -8.33
N ILE A 501 -34.47 -7.07 -8.23
CA ILE A 501 -35.76 -6.72 -8.81
C ILE A 501 -35.70 -6.77 -10.34
N ASN A 502 -34.65 -6.22 -10.96
CA ASN A 502 -34.50 -6.26 -12.42
C ASN A 502 -34.42 -7.71 -12.95
N GLU A 503 -33.67 -8.58 -12.29
CA GLU A 503 -33.56 -10.00 -12.68
C GLU A 503 -34.91 -10.74 -12.58
N LEU A 504 -35.71 -10.45 -11.54
CA LEU A 504 -36.99 -11.12 -11.33
C LEU A 504 -38.10 -10.58 -12.24
N VAL A 505 -38.15 -9.26 -12.44
CA VAL A 505 -39.14 -8.62 -13.32
C VAL A 505 -38.94 -9.05 -14.78
N ASN A 506 -37.68 -9.23 -15.22
CA ASN A 506 -37.38 -9.69 -16.57
C ASN A 506 -37.82 -11.14 -16.84
N ASP A 507 -37.84 -12.00 -15.81
CA ASP A 507 -38.05 -13.45 -15.97
C ASP A 507 -39.44 -13.96 -15.57
N VAL A 508 -39.95 -13.58 -14.38
CA VAL A 508 -41.17 -14.19 -13.78
C VAL A 508 -42.25 -13.14 -13.47
N GLN A 509 -41.98 -11.86 -13.76
CA GLN A 509 -42.83 -10.67 -13.51
C GLN A 509 -43.15 -10.39 -12.03
N GLU A 510 -43.59 -11.37 -11.24
CA GLU A 510 -44.00 -11.22 -9.83
C GLU A 510 -43.73 -12.51 -9.01
N LEU A 511 -43.45 -12.38 -7.69
CA LEU A 511 -43.45 -13.55 -6.78
C LEU A 511 -44.89 -14.04 -6.60
N LYS A 512 -45.12 -15.36 -6.57
CA LYS A 512 -46.48 -15.92 -6.65
C LYS A 512 -47.04 -16.34 -5.29
N ASN A 513 -46.22 -16.53 -4.24
CA ASN A 513 -46.74 -16.68 -2.89
C ASN A 513 -47.50 -15.40 -2.47
N LEU A 514 -48.76 -15.53 -2.09
CA LEU A 514 -49.65 -14.40 -1.81
C LEU A 514 -49.11 -13.42 -0.75
N CYS A 515 -48.38 -13.92 0.25
CA CYS A 515 -47.80 -13.08 1.30
C CYS A 515 -46.51 -12.42 0.83
N TYR A 516 -45.63 -13.17 0.17
CA TYR A 516 -44.35 -12.66 -0.32
C TYR A 516 -44.52 -11.67 -1.46
N HIS A 517 -45.54 -11.90 -2.29
CA HIS A 517 -45.96 -10.99 -3.34
C HIS A 517 -46.26 -9.59 -2.82
N LYS A 518 -47.08 -9.49 -1.77
CA LYS A 518 -47.42 -8.20 -1.13
C LYS A 518 -46.16 -7.46 -0.68
N VAL A 519 -45.22 -8.17 -0.06
CA VAL A 519 -43.95 -7.60 0.42
C VAL A 519 -43.07 -7.17 -0.75
N PHE A 520 -42.93 -8.01 -1.78
CA PHE A 520 -42.15 -7.71 -2.98
C PHE A 520 -42.69 -6.49 -3.73
N LYS A 521 -44.02 -6.31 -3.80
CA LYS A 521 -44.66 -5.11 -4.36
C LYS A 521 -44.25 -3.84 -3.63
N ILE A 522 -44.19 -3.87 -2.30
CA ILE A 522 -43.73 -2.73 -1.51
C ILE A 522 -42.26 -2.41 -1.83
N PHE A 523 -41.39 -3.42 -1.98
CA PHE A 523 -40.00 -3.19 -2.42
C PHE A 523 -39.93 -2.53 -3.81
N CYS A 524 -40.74 -2.99 -4.77
CA CYS A 524 -40.83 -2.41 -6.11
C CYS A 524 -41.35 -0.96 -6.08
N GLU A 525 -42.31 -0.65 -5.23
CA GLU A 525 -42.85 0.71 -5.04
C GLU A 525 -41.83 1.63 -4.38
N GLN A 526 -41.14 1.16 -3.33
CA GLN A 526 -40.06 1.90 -2.68
C GLN A 526 -38.92 2.20 -3.66
N LEU A 527 -38.52 1.24 -4.51
CA LEU A 527 -37.46 1.47 -5.51
C LEU A 527 -37.84 2.54 -6.55
N LYS A 528 -39.13 2.62 -6.92
CA LYS A 528 -39.63 3.65 -7.85
C LYS A 528 -39.67 5.04 -7.21
N ASN A 529 -40.01 5.11 -5.92
CA ASN A 529 -40.25 6.37 -5.22
C ASN A 529 -39.04 6.91 -4.46
N TYR A 530 -38.10 6.04 -4.07
CA TYR A 530 -36.97 6.34 -3.20
C TYR A 530 -35.65 5.80 -3.78
N LYS A 531 -34.52 6.39 -3.36
CA LYS A 531 -33.17 5.92 -3.72
C LYS A 531 -32.66 4.77 -2.83
N GLU A 532 -33.38 4.48 -1.74
CA GLU A 532 -33.03 3.48 -0.72
C GLU A 532 -34.28 2.83 -0.16
N ILE A 533 -34.15 1.58 0.27
CA ILE A 533 -35.19 0.82 0.97
C ILE A 533 -35.25 1.26 2.43
N ASP A 534 -36.44 1.64 2.87
CA ASP A 534 -36.73 1.83 4.29
C ASP A 534 -37.41 0.59 4.86
N THR A 535 -36.63 -0.24 5.56
CA THR A 535 -37.13 -1.46 6.21
C THR A 535 -38.11 -1.14 7.34
N LYS A 536 -38.17 0.09 7.86
CA LYS A 536 -39.10 0.48 8.93
C LYS A 536 -40.55 0.51 8.43
N GLU A 537 -40.79 0.87 7.17
CA GLU A 537 -42.15 0.87 6.59
C GLU A 537 -42.79 -0.52 6.60
N PHE A 538 -41.98 -1.59 6.55
CA PHE A 538 -42.47 -2.97 6.66
C PHE A 538 -42.80 -3.35 8.11
N ILE A 539 -41.99 -2.91 9.07
CA ILE A 539 -42.21 -3.15 10.51
C ILE A 539 -43.45 -2.40 11.00
N TYR A 540 -43.71 -1.20 10.48
CA TYR A 540 -44.87 -0.37 10.84
C TYR A 540 -46.06 -0.52 9.88
N ASN A 541 -46.05 -1.54 9.01
CA ASN A 541 -47.13 -1.77 8.06
C ASN A 541 -48.45 -2.13 8.77
N SER A 542 -49.58 -1.70 8.21
CA SER A 542 -50.91 -2.01 8.74
C SER A 542 -51.34 -3.47 8.55
N ASP A 543 -50.71 -4.20 7.61
CA ASP A 543 -50.94 -5.64 7.40
C ASP A 543 -50.07 -6.45 8.37
N GLU A 544 -50.72 -7.16 9.31
CA GLU A 544 -50.08 -7.96 10.36
C GLU A 544 -49.14 -9.03 9.80
N VAL A 545 -49.44 -9.56 8.60
CA VAL A 545 -48.62 -10.59 7.95
C VAL A 545 -47.28 -10.00 7.49
N ILE A 546 -47.28 -8.77 6.98
CA ILE A 546 -46.07 -8.08 6.50
C ILE A 546 -45.18 -7.68 7.69
N GLN A 547 -45.80 -7.15 8.76
CA GLN A 547 -45.10 -6.80 9.98
C GLN A 547 -44.39 -8.02 10.59
N LYS A 548 -45.11 -9.14 10.74
CA LYS A 548 -44.55 -10.35 11.32
C LYS A 548 -43.41 -10.92 10.48
N LEU A 549 -43.62 -11.03 9.17
CA LEU A 549 -42.62 -11.57 8.24
C LEU A 549 -41.34 -10.73 8.22
N SER A 550 -41.45 -9.39 8.17
CA SER A 550 -40.30 -8.49 8.19
C SER A 550 -39.54 -8.54 9.51
N ALA A 551 -40.26 -8.57 10.65
CA ALA A 551 -39.65 -8.72 11.96
C ALA A 551 -38.91 -10.06 12.13
N ASP A 552 -39.49 -11.16 11.64
CA ASP A 552 -38.90 -12.49 11.72
C ASP A 552 -37.59 -12.57 10.91
N ILE A 553 -37.59 -12.03 9.68
CA ILE A 553 -36.42 -12.00 8.80
C ILE A 553 -35.29 -11.15 9.39
N LEU A 554 -35.61 -9.95 9.89
CA LEU A 554 -34.61 -9.02 10.42
C LEU A 554 -34.00 -9.49 11.75
N ASN A 555 -34.76 -10.22 12.58
CA ASN A 555 -34.27 -10.76 13.85
C ASN A 555 -33.61 -12.15 13.72
N THR A 556 -33.86 -12.87 12.62
CA THR A 556 -33.29 -14.20 12.37
C THR A 556 -32.56 -14.24 11.02
N PRO A 557 -31.41 -13.55 10.88
CA PRO A 557 -30.74 -13.38 9.59
C PRO A 557 -30.21 -14.68 8.95
N TYR A 558 -30.13 -15.80 9.68
CA TYR A 558 -29.51 -17.05 9.23
C TYR A 558 -30.52 -18.21 9.06
N TYR A 559 -31.33 -18.17 8.00
CA TYR A 559 -32.29 -19.24 7.68
C TYR A 559 -31.59 -20.58 7.31
N ARG A 560 -30.38 -20.52 6.70
CA ARG A 560 -29.56 -21.70 6.32
C ARG A 560 -29.29 -22.69 7.46
N ALA A 561 -29.24 -22.24 8.71
CA ALA A 561 -28.98 -23.10 9.87
C ALA A 561 -30.18 -24.00 10.25
N LYS A 562 -31.39 -23.72 9.75
CA LYS A 562 -32.62 -24.41 10.16
C LYS A 562 -33.00 -25.59 9.25
N ILE A 563 -32.71 -25.51 7.95
CA ILE A 563 -33.18 -26.50 6.95
C ILE A 563 -32.19 -27.64 6.68
N GLN A 564 -30.87 -27.40 6.79
CA GLN A 564 -29.86 -28.43 6.49
C GLN A 564 -29.40 -29.26 7.71
N GLY A 565 -30.01 -29.07 8.88
CA GLY A 565 -29.55 -29.72 10.13
C GLY A 565 -28.12 -29.32 10.54
N GLN A 566 -27.48 -28.38 9.83
CA GLN A 566 -26.20 -27.81 10.19
C GLN A 566 -26.41 -26.73 11.24
N SER A 567 -26.31 -27.14 12.49
CA SER A 567 -26.34 -26.23 13.62
C SER A 567 -25.26 -25.13 13.49
N ASP A 568 -25.63 -23.95 13.98
CA ASP A 568 -24.78 -22.81 14.34
C ASP A 568 -23.56 -23.20 15.24
N TRP A 569 -23.50 -24.45 15.73
CA TRP A 569 -22.37 -25.00 16.45
C TRP A 569 -21.10 -25.06 15.58
N LEU A 570 -21.13 -25.48 14.30
CA LEU A 570 -19.88 -25.60 13.53
C LEU A 570 -19.23 -24.23 13.25
N SER A 571 -20.02 -23.21 12.91
CA SER A 571 -19.55 -21.82 12.75
C SER A 571 -18.93 -21.29 14.05
N LYS A 572 -19.61 -21.50 15.19
CA LYS A 572 -19.11 -21.11 16.52
C LYS A 572 -17.89 -21.92 16.96
N TYR A 573 -17.85 -23.23 16.67
CA TYR A 573 -16.74 -24.13 16.97
C TYR A 573 -15.52 -23.80 16.14
N TYR A 574 -15.67 -23.65 14.82
CA TYR A 574 -14.61 -23.23 13.90
C TYR A 574 -14.07 -21.84 14.27
N LYS A 575 -14.93 -20.87 14.61
CA LYS A 575 -14.50 -19.58 15.21
C LYS A 575 -13.69 -19.78 16.50
N ARG A 576 -14.06 -20.76 17.34
CA ARG A 576 -13.38 -21.09 18.60
C ARG A 576 -12.04 -21.82 18.41
N ILE A 577 -11.87 -22.53 17.29
CA ILE A 577 -10.62 -23.23 16.92
C ILE A 577 -9.82 -22.54 15.79
N GLY A 578 -10.17 -21.29 15.46
CA GLY A 578 -9.39 -20.45 14.53
C GLY A 578 -9.64 -20.67 13.04
N ILE A 579 -10.70 -21.39 12.67
CA ILE A 579 -11.17 -21.55 11.28
C ILE A 579 -12.35 -20.60 11.07
N TYR A 580 -12.18 -19.56 10.25
CA TYR A 580 -13.28 -18.63 9.97
C TYR A 580 -14.03 -19.02 8.69
N VAL A 581 -15.35 -19.17 8.79
CA VAL A 581 -16.26 -19.38 7.66
C VAL A 581 -16.64 -18.00 7.11
N LYS A 582 -16.41 -17.73 5.81
CA LYS A 582 -16.77 -16.46 5.16
C LYS A 582 -18.25 -16.13 5.44
N THR A 583 -18.54 -14.89 5.83
CA THR A 583 -19.90 -14.43 6.10
C THR A 583 -20.58 -13.95 4.82
N GLU A 584 -21.91 -14.04 4.77
CA GLU A 584 -22.74 -13.81 3.56
C GLU A 584 -22.66 -12.35 3.05
N ASP A 585 -22.42 -11.40 3.95
CA ASP A 585 -22.19 -9.97 3.67
C ASP A 585 -20.89 -9.70 2.89
N ILE A 586 -19.92 -10.61 2.94
CA ILE A 586 -18.63 -10.47 2.24
C ILE A 586 -18.64 -11.17 0.90
N GLN A 587 -19.56 -12.11 0.70
CA GLN A 587 -19.74 -12.83 -0.56
C GLN A 587 -21.03 -12.40 -1.27
N LEU A 588 -21.49 -11.15 -1.10
CA LEU A 588 -22.78 -10.68 -1.60
C LEU A 588 -23.03 -11.01 -3.06
N GLN A 589 -22.06 -10.84 -3.96
CA GLN A 589 -22.23 -11.22 -5.36
C GLN A 589 -22.52 -12.71 -5.55
N VAL A 590 -21.77 -13.57 -4.85
CA VAL A 590 -21.96 -15.03 -4.92
C VAL A 590 -23.31 -15.39 -4.31
N SER A 591 -23.64 -14.86 -3.13
CA SER A 591 -24.85 -15.15 -2.39
C SER A 591 -26.12 -14.69 -3.12
N VAL A 592 -26.11 -13.46 -3.66
CA VAL A 592 -27.22 -12.90 -4.44
C VAL A 592 -27.44 -13.71 -5.73
N SER A 593 -26.37 -14.01 -6.48
CA SER A 593 -26.48 -14.85 -7.68
C SER A 593 -26.96 -16.26 -7.36
N GLU A 594 -26.48 -16.86 -6.26
CA GLU A 594 -26.90 -18.20 -5.85
C GLU A 594 -28.41 -18.26 -5.55
N VAL A 595 -28.94 -17.27 -4.82
CA VAL A 595 -30.38 -17.20 -4.47
C VAL A 595 -31.25 -17.10 -5.73
N ILE A 596 -30.89 -16.21 -6.66
CA ILE A 596 -31.61 -16.03 -7.92
C ILE A 596 -31.55 -17.32 -8.78
N ILE A 597 -30.36 -17.91 -8.94
CA ILE A 597 -30.18 -19.12 -9.76
C ILE A 597 -30.96 -20.30 -9.16
N ARG A 598 -30.97 -20.46 -7.83
CA ARG A 598 -31.75 -21.51 -7.16
C ARG A 598 -33.25 -21.34 -7.39
N TYR A 599 -33.76 -20.11 -7.33
CA TYR A 599 -35.16 -19.84 -7.67
C TYR A 599 -35.47 -20.26 -9.11
N LYS A 600 -34.67 -19.81 -10.08
CA LYS A 600 -34.83 -20.16 -11.51
C LYS A 600 -34.79 -21.67 -11.73
N ILE A 601 -33.82 -22.37 -11.14
CA ILE A 601 -33.72 -23.85 -11.20
C ILE A 601 -35.00 -24.50 -10.69
N LYS A 602 -35.50 -24.08 -9.53
CA LYS A 602 -36.67 -24.69 -8.91
C LYS A 602 -37.93 -24.50 -9.74
N ILE A 603 -38.11 -23.31 -10.31
CA ILE A 603 -39.20 -23.00 -11.21
C ILE A 603 -39.14 -23.88 -12.47
N LEU A 604 -37.97 -24.05 -13.08
CA LEU A 604 -37.79 -24.95 -14.22
C LEU A 604 -38.08 -26.42 -13.89
N GLU A 605 -37.68 -26.90 -12.72
CA GLU A 605 -37.95 -28.28 -12.29
C GLU A 605 -39.45 -28.54 -12.15
N LEU A 606 -40.20 -27.59 -11.60
CA LEU A 606 -41.65 -27.67 -11.50
C LEU A 606 -42.30 -27.69 -12.89
N TYR A 607 -41.85 -26.80 -13.78
CA TYR A 607 -42.36 -26.74 -15.15
C TYR A 607 -42.07 -28.02 -15.94
N ILE A 608 -40.86 -28.57 -15.83
CA ILE A 608 -40.45 -29.83 -16.46
C ILE A 608 -41.35 -30.98 -15.99
N LYS A 609 -41.66 -31.05 -14.69
CA LYS A 609 -42.55 -32.07 -14.15
C LYS A 609 -43.96 -31.96 -14.73
N GLU A 610 -44.45 -30.74 -14.95
CA GLU A 610 -45.75 -30.54 -15.60
C GLU A 610 -45.71 -30.93 -17.08
N LEU A 611 -44.67 -30.55 -17.82
CA LEU A 611 -44.50 -30.95 -19.21
C LEU A 611 -44.46 -32.47 -19.35
N GLN A 612 -43.77 -33.19 -18.45
CA GLN A 612 -43.76 -34.66 -18.42
C GLN A 612 -45.17 -35.23 -18.23
N ASN A 613 -45.97 -34.65 -17.32
CA ASN A 613 -47.35 -35.07 -17.11
C ASN A 613 -48.22 -34.79 -18.35
N LYS A 614 -48.08 -33.62 -18.98
CA LYS A 614 -48.83 -33.25 -20.21
C LYS A 614 -48.46 -34.16 -21.37
N ILE A 615 -47.18 -34.49 -21.56
CA ILE A 615 -46.72 -35.43 -22.58
C ILE A 615 -47.34 -36.82 -22.34
N MET A 616 -47.33 -37.31 -21.10
CA MET A 616 -47.93 -38.59 -20.75
C MET A 616 -49.45 -38.61 -21.02
N LEU A 617 -50.15 -37.52 -20.71
CA LEU A 617 -51.58 -37.39 -21.01
C LEU A 617 -51.84 -37.33 -22.51
N ALA A 618 -51.09 -36.54 -23.27
CA ALA A 618 -51.23 -36.42 -24.72
C ALA A 618 -50.92 -37.74 -25.46
N GLN A 619 -49.99 -38.55 -24.93
CA GLN A 619 -49.73 -39.92 -25.39
C GLN A 619 -50.93 -40.85 -25.21
N ASN A 620 -51.68 -40.71 -24.11
CA ASN A 620 -52.87 -41.53 -23.87
C ASN A 620 -54.03 -41.24 -24.85
N VAL A 621 -54.04 -40.06 -25.47
CA VAL A 621 -55.09 -39.61 -26.40
C VAL A 621 -54.60 -39.52 -27.86
N ASN A 622 -53.37 -39.99 -28.16
CA ASN A 622 -52.73 -39.98 -29.48
C ASN A 622 -52.71 -38.60 -30.19
N ALA A 623 -52.47 -37.52 -29.44
CA ALA A 623 -52.40 -36.15 -29.98
C ALA A 623 -50.99 -35.80 -30.50
N GLU A 624 -50.59 -36.34 -31.66
CA GLU A 624 -49.20 -36.22 -32.18
C GLU A 624 -48.67 -34.78 -32.30
N GLN A 625 -49.49 -33.82 -32.74
CA GLN A 625 -49.06 -32.44 -32.90
C GLN A 625 -48.81 -31.74 -31.55
N GLU A 626 -49.62 -32.07 -30.53
CA GLU A 626 -49.45 -31.57 -29.17
C GLU A 626 -48.21 -32.17 -28.51
N ILE A 627 -47.97 -33.47 -28.71
CA ILE A 627 -46.77 -34.16 -28.23
C ILE A 627 -45.50 -33.50 -28.79
N ASN A 628 -45.46 -33.20 -30.08
CA ASN A 628 -44.29 -32.56 -30.70
C ASN A 628 -44.01 -31.16 -30.15
N ASN A 629 -45.05 -30.36 -29.89
CA ASN A 629 -44.92 -29.05 -29.27
C ASN A 629 -44.40 -29.17 -27.83
N LEU A 630 -44.99 -30.05 -27.03
CA LEU A 630 -44.57 -30.28 -25.64
C LEU A 630 -43.14 -30.84 -25.54
N LEU A 631 -42.71 -31.69 -26.47
CA LEU A 631 -41.33 -32.19 -26.54
C LEU A 631 -40.33 -31.10 -26.90
N ASN A 632 -40.71 -30.16 -27.77
CA ASN A 632 -39.87 -29.00 -28.10
C ASN A 632 -39.68 -28.09 -26.87
N ASP A 633 -40.76 -27.80 -26.15
CA ASP A 633 -40.72 -26.99 -24.93
C ASP A 633 -39.94 -27.70 -23.82
N TYR A 634 -40.10 -29.02 -23.67
CA TYR A 634 -39.31 -29.84 -22.76
C TYR A 634 -37.81 -29.79 -23.10
N SER A 635 -37.45 -29.91 -24.38
CA SER A 635 -36.07 -29.83 -24.85
C SER A 635 -35.43 -28.46 -24.58
N LYS A 636 -36.15 -27.37 -24.87
CA LYS A 636 -35.69 -26.00 -24.57
C LYS A 636 -35.49 -25.79 -23.07
N THR A 637 -36.47 -26.18 -22.27
CA THR A 637 -36.47 -26.01 -20.81
C THR A 637 -35.34 -26.81 -20.15
N THR A 638 -35.13 -28.06 -20.57
CA THR A 638 -34.04 -28.90 -20.06
C THR A 638 -32.66 -28.39 -20.46
N LYS A 639 -32.52 -27.73 -21.62
CA LYS A 639 -31.29 -27.04 -22.01
C LYS A 639 -30.98 -25.87 -21.07
N THR A 640 -31.95 -24.98 -20.83
CA THR A 640 -31.78 -23.85 -19.90
C THR A 640 -31.47 -24.34 -18.48
N LEU A 641 -32.13 -25.41 -18.01
CA LEU A 641 -31.85 -26.01 -16.70
C LEU A 641 -30.39 -26.49 -16.59
N LYS A 642 -29.85 -27.13 -17.64
CA LYS A 642 -28.43 -27.55 -17.69
C LYS A 642 -27.47 -26.37 -17.63
N GLU A 643 -27.80 -25.27 -18.32
CA GLU A 643 -27.01 -24.04 -18.29
C GLU A 643 -27.00 -23.40 -16.89
N LEU A 644 -28.17 -23.34 -16.23
CA LEU A 644 -28.29 -22.87 -14.85
C LEU A 644 -27.51 -23.75 -13.86
N TYR A 645 -27.56 -25.08 -13.98
CA TYR A 645 -26.75 -25.98 -13.15
C TYR A 645 -25.25 -25.80 -13.37
N LYS A 646 -24.82 -25.55 -14.61
CA LYS A 646 -23.41 -25.24 -14.92
C LYS A 646 -22.98 -23.93 -14.26
N PHE A 647 -23.80 -22.89 -14.35
CA PHE A 647 -23.56 -21.60 -13.69
C PHE A 647 -23.55 -21.74 -12.17
N TYR A 648 -24.53 -22.43 -11.60
CA TYR A 648 -24.61 -22.73 -10.17
C TYR A 648 -23.35 -23.44 -9.68
N GLY A 649 -22.84 -24.43 -10.43
CA GLY A 649 -21.58 -25.10 -10.12
C GLY A 649 -20.34 -24.20 -10.19
N GLN A 650 -20.34 -23.16 -11.03
CA GLN A 650 -19.28 -22.15 -11.07
C GLN A 650 -19.37 -21.17 -9.90
N VAL A 651 -20.58 -20.78 -9.50
CA VAL A 651 -20.86 -19.87 -8.37
C VAL A 651 -20.50 -20.55 -7.05
N VAL A 652 -20.86 -21.82 -6.84
CA VAL A 652 -20.59 -22.56 -5.60
C VAL A 652 -19.10 -22.96 -5.45
N ARG A 653 -18.34 -23.02 -6.54
CA ARG A 653 -16.90 -23.36 -6.53
C ARG A 653 -15.96 -22.15 -6.32
N LYS A 654 -16.47 -20.92 -6.47
CA LYS A 654 -15.75 -19.66 -6.19
C LYS A 654 -15.89 -19.28 -4.71
#